data_AF-A0A6G1IAI4-F1
#
_entry.id   AF-A0A6G1IAI4-F1
#
_cell.length_a   1.000
_cell.length_b   1.000
_cell.length_c   1.000
_cell.angle_alpha   90.00
_cell.angle_beta   90.00
_cell.angle_gamma   90.00
#
_symmetry.space_group_name_H-M   'P 1'
#
loop_
_entity.id
_entity.type
_entity.pdbx_description
1 polymer ?
#
loop_
_entity_poly.entity_id
_entity_poly.type
_entity_poly.pdbx_seq_one_letter_code
_entity_poly.pdbx_strand_id
1 'polypeptide(L)'
;MARLLSFVIAIACCACAVVAQTPPAIFEANPGIGGGGSQFKDSPHFRVYGASDSQADAAIKELEAAYNCLVETIGWRSSGLSYNTASNAGPYYKMNIYGVSSLGSAAGQMFSDARSGMSYLKVLKGSLPDPKVTVHEYGHALTYHERLWVDQTRTGAWWETLAQYIADLYMTSPACEKSRAKFGQKEGRTIVDLIRVIGGSYQVIVDGSAATGNQYQAWPFFAYLTYNPDNYPGLGQTAVRDMIRKYKPKSNDDPLFALARVTTTPVQTIVGRYWARMANGDIGHKQIKEVFMSTRGRLNQANVEGSSGSYKGKAARQPRYMGANIIPLKGSGAITAKITADMAFTATFAVRGQGGATRYVDFENGNGKVSLAPGEEASLVVVNTPKNLIPYDAFKIPTEANRGLSYQVQLTGATASPAMRTSRISRDTTRVASTITTTTRVTRSSTARPAAAPSLKPPPSTSSDDDLSSLHEPSSPSASPPPRKRKRAPPSKLPAVKKSRTSSPPSTPTAPPPHWEEVYKLTQAMRATTIAPVDTMGCAVLADRAAPVEVQRYQTLTSLMLSSQTKDTVTAVAIQTLKSSLPGGLTLESVLATPETRIDELICKVGFHATKAKYIKATAVLLRDRWGGDIPPTIEGLISLPGVGPKMAYLCMSAAWGRDEGVGVDVHVHRITNRWGWHRTRTPEETRKALQAWLPREKWHEINALLVGFGQTVCLPVGPRCGGWVKKERIKKEKVEVVKEEDEDEEVVTGRRTVLRRAVAVKEEKDVKVKTEEELEDIEDIGLGRS
;
A
#
# COMPACT_ATOMS: atom_id res chain seq x y z
N MET A 1 32.62 70.45 18.45
CA MET A 1 31.27 69.86 18.65
C MET A 1 30.92 68.67 17.73
N ALA A 2 31.88 68.05 17.02
CA ALA A 2 31.60 66.89 16.13
C ALA A 2 32.28 65.57 16.56
N ARG A 3 32.87 65.49 17.76
CA ARG A 3 33.48 64.26 18.30
C ARG A 3 32.89 63.77 19.63
N LEU A 4 31.89 64.46 20.17
CA LEU A 4 31.16 64.03 21.39
C LEU A 4 29.83 63.32 21.09
N LEU A 5 29.34 63.32 19.84
CA LEU A 5 28.08 62.67 19.48
C LEU A 5 28.23 61.18 19.09
N SER A 6 29.45 60.69 18.89
CA SER A 6 29.69 59.28 18.52
C SER A 6 29.83 58.34 19.72
N PHE A 7 29.87 58.86 20.95
CA PHE A 7 30.02 58.02 22.16
C PHE A 7 28.73 57.84 22.97
N VAL A 8 27.66 58.59 22.68
CA VAL A 8 26.39 58.53 23.44
C VAL A 8 25.30 57.73 22.71
N ILE A 9 25.50 57.33 21.44
CA ILE A 9 24.61 56.40 20.71
C ILE A 9 25.12 54.94 20.78
N ALA A 10 26.18 54.67 21.56
CA ALA A 10 26.71 53.32 21.77
C ALA A 10 26.24 52.64 23.07
N ILE A 11 25.42 53.28 23.91
CA ILE A 11 25.03 52.76 25.25
C ILE A 11 23.51 52.56 25.40
N ALA A 12 22.70 52.75 24.34
CA ALA A 12 21.23 52.58 24.41
C ALA A 12 20.65 51.67 23.32
N CYS A 13 21.40 50.65 22.88
CA CYS A 13 20.83 49.50 22.18
C CYS A 13 21.57 48.22 22.58
N CYS A 14 21.81 48.04 23.88
CA CYS A 14 21.92 46.69 24.43
C CYS A 14 20.50 46.16 24.63
N ALA A 15 19.76 46.03 23.52
CA ALA A 15 18.68 45.06 23.49
C ALA A 15 19.38 43.75 23.81
N CYS A 16 19.05 43.14 24.95
CA CYS A 16 19.46 41.78 25.26
C CYS A 16 19.13 40.94 24.03
N ALA A 17 20.13 40.70 23.18
CA ALA A 17 20.08 39.64 22.22
C ALA A 17 19.90 38.41 23.09
N VAL A 18 18.67 37.92 23.18
CA VAL A 18 18.38 36.62 23.78
C VAL A 18 19.21 35.66 22.97
N VAL A 19 20.40 35.33 23.49
CA VAL A 19 21.27 34.31 22.94
C VAL A 19 20.36 33.09 22.82
N ALA A 20 20.07 32.66 21.60
CA ALA A 20 19.28 31.46 21.38
C ALA A 20 20.01 30.35 22.12
N GLN A 21 19.46 29.92 23.25
CA GLN A 21 20.11 28.97 24.12
C GLN A 21 20.27 27.66 23.34
N THR A 22 21.52 27.24 23.15
CA THR A 22 21.81 25.95 22.50
C THR A 22 21.09 24.86 23.28
N PRO A 23 20.29 23.99 22.62
CA PRO A 23 19.64 22.88 23.30
C PRO A 23 20.67 22.07 24.10
N PRO A 24 20.35 21.63 25.34
CA PRO A 24 21.26 20.80 26.12
C PRO A 24 21.49 19.47 25.40
N ALA A 25 22.70 18.91 25.52
CA ALA A 25 23.03 17.64 24.88
C ALA A 25 22.22 16.45 25.43
N ILE A 26 21.66 16.56 26.63
CA ILE A 26 20.81 15.55 27.27
C ILE A 26 19.57 16.26 27.81
N PHE A 27 18.40 15.76 27.47
CA PHE A 27 17.12 16.34 27.89
C PHE A 27 16.67 15.78 29.24
N GLU A 28 15.86 16.57 29.94
CA GLU A 28 15.25 16.17 31.21
C GLU A 28 14.21 15.08 31.00
N ALA A 29 14.10 14.16 31.94
CA ALA A 29 13.04 13.15 31.89
C ALA A 29 11.66 13.77 32.19
N ASN A 30 10.63 13.32 31.48
CA ASN A 30 9.24 13.67 31.82
C ASN A 30 8.43 12.41 32.17
N PRO A 31 8.48 11.93 33.43
CA PRO A 31 7.87 10.66 33.81
C PRO A 31 6.33 10.72 33.88
N GLY A 32 5.73 11.92 33.86
CA GLY A 32 4.29 12.11 34.06
C GLY A 32 3.43 11.90 32.81
N ILE A 33 4.04 11.78 31.63
CA ILE A 33 3.30 11.82 30.35
C ILE A 33 3.24 10.45 29.70
N GLY A 34 2.02 10.02 29.36
CA GLY A 34 1.79 8.73 28.68
C GLY A 34 1.73 7.52 29.62
N GLY A 35 1.62 7.75 30.93
CA GLY A 35 1.45 6.71 31.95
C GLY A 35 2.71 6.40 32.77
N GLY A 36 3.88 6.90 32.36
CA GLY A 36 5.13 6.74 33.10
C GLY A 36 5.58 5.28 33.26
N GLY A 37 6.36 5.02 34.30
CA GLY A 37 6.88 3.68 34.65
C GLY A 37 8.24 3.74 35.32
N SER A 38 8.58 2.70 36.09
CA SER A 38 9.89 2.56 36.76
C SER A 38 10.94 1.83 35.90
N GLN A 39 10.48 1.07 34.90
CA GLN A 39 11.33 0.28 34.00
C GLN A 39 11.37 0.95 32.62
N PHE A 40 12.52 1.55 32.29
CA PHE A 40 12.73 2.24 31.02
C PHE A 40 14.18 2.19 30.59
N LYS A 41 14.42 2.51 29.32
CA LYS A 41 15.74 2.78 28.76
C LYS A 41 15.80 4.21 28.24
N ASP A 42 16.88 4.90 28.56
CA ASP A 42 17.09 6.30 28.19
C ASP A 42 18.14 6.45 27.10
N SER A 43 17.95 7.50 26.32
CA SER A 43 18.92 8.11 25.43
C SER A 43 18.96 9.61 25.68
N PRO A 44 19.88 10.38 25.07
CA PRO A 44 19.91 11.83 25.21
C PRO A 44 18.55 12.53 25.06
N HIS A 45 17.78 12.18 24.03
CA HIS A 45 16.53 12.85 23.66
C HIS A 45 15.26 12.00 23.84
N PHE A 46 15.38 10.69 24.12
CA PHE A 46 14.24 9.78 24.16
C PHE A 46 14.26 8.88 25.39
N ARG A 47 13.07 8.41 25.78
CA ARG A 47 12.88 7.40 26.83
C ARG A 47 11.93 6.32 26.33
N VAL A 48 12.33 5.06 26.41
CA VAL A 48 11.54 3.91 25.96
C VAL A 48 11.07 3.08 27.15
N TYR A 49 9.76 2.89 27.26
CA TYR A 49 9.09 2.06 28.26
C TYR A 49 8.56 0.76 27.65
N GLY A 50 8.41 -0.27 28.48
CA GLY A 50 7.65 -1.48 28.10
C GLY A 50 8.22 -2.25 26.91
N ALA A 51 9.54 -2.29 26.75
CA ALA A 51 10.22 -3.01 25.66
C ALA A 51 11.35 -3.88 26.24
N SER A 52 11.75 -4.96 25.53
CA SER A 52 12.99 -5.66 25.89
C SER A 52 14.19 -4.73 25.63
N ASP A 53 15.33 -4.98 26.29
CA ASP A 53 16.54 -4.18 26.09
C ASP A 53 16.94 -4.07 24.62
N SER A 54 16.90 -5.19 23.89
CA SER A 54 17.19 -5.22 22.46
C SER A 54 16.22 -4.39 21.60
N GLN A 55 14.94 -4.36 21.96
CA GLN A 55 13.94 -3.55 21.27
C GLN A 55 14.14 -2.05 21.58
N ALA A 56 14.39 -1.73 22.85
CA ALA A 56 14.63 -0.37 23.30
C ALA A 56 15.92 0.21 22.68
N ASP A 57 17.01 -0.56 22.67
CA ASP A 57 18.28 -0.17 22.05
C ASP A 57 18.13 0.14 20.57
N ALA A 58 17.45 -0.74 19.84
CA ALA A 58 17.23 -0.54 18.42
C ALA A 58 16.35 0.71 18.16
N ALA A 59 15.28 0.90 18.92
CA ALA A 59 14.39 2.05 18.78
C ALA A 59 15.10 3.38 19.12
N ILE A 60 15.85 3.43 20.22
CA ILE A 60 16.63 4.60 20.63
C ILE A 60 17.66 4.96 19.57
N LYS A 61 18.42 3.98 19.07
CA LYS A 61 19.46 4.21 18.07
C LYS A 61 18.87 4.78 16.78
N GLU A 62 17.68 4.32 16.39
CA GLU A 62 16.94 4.83 15.25
C GLU A 62 16.44 6.27 15.48
N LEU A 63 15.82 6.52 16.63
CA LEU A 63 15.24 7.82 16.98
C LEU A 63 16.30 8.90 17.19
N GLU A 64 17.45 8.57 17.78
CA GLU A 64 18.59 9.49 17.90
C GLU A 64 19.19 9.84 16.54
N ALA A 65 19.27 8.86 15.63
CA ALA A 65 19.68 9.11 14.25
C ALA A 65 18.68 10.03 13.52
N ALA A 66 17.38 9.78 13.71
CA ALA A 66 16.32 10.62 13.16
C ALA A 66 16.31 12.03 13.76
N TYR A 67 16.54 12.18 15.07
CA TYR A 67 16.67 13.47 15.74
C TYR A 67 17.84 14.26 15.17
N ASN A 68 19.03 13.67 15.11
CA ASN A 68 20.23 14.31 14.56
C ASN A 68 20.02 14.73 13.09
N CYS A 69 19.31 13.95 12.28
CA CYS A 69 18.98 14.39 10.94
C CYS A 69 17.91 15.50 10.93
N LEU A 70 16.72 15.21 11.44
CA LEU A 70 15.54 16.05 11.23
C LEU A 70 15.64 17.36 12.03
N VAL A 71 16.12 17.31 13.27
CA VAL A 71 16.21 18.47 14.15
C VAL A 71 17.53 19.20 13.96
N GLU A 72 18.67 18.51 14.08
CA GLU A 72 19.97 19.21 14.07
C GLU A 72 20.44 19.57 12.65
N THR A 73 20.19 18.70 11.66
CA THR A 73 20.66 18.92 10.28
C THR A 73 19.63 19.69 9.44
N ILE A 74 18.38 19.24 9.42
CA ILE A 74 17.29 19.84 8.62
C ILE A 74 16.64 21.01 9.36
N GLY A 75 16.77 21.10 10.68
CA GLY A 75 16.32 22.25 11.47
C GLY A 75 14.83 22.26 11.80
N TRP A 76 14.17 21.11 11.86
CA TRP A 76 12.84 20.99 12.48
C TRP A 76 12.90 21.37 13.96
N ARG A 77 11.81 21.92 14.50
CA ARG A 77 11.73 22.24 15.93
C ARG A 77 11.81 20.97 16.76
N SER A 78 12.61 21.01 17.82
CA SER A 78 12.81 19.86 18.71
C SER A 78 11.49 19.45 19.37
N SER A 79 11.23 18.14 19.36
CA SER A 79 10.10 17.51 20.05
C SER A 79 10.22 17.54 21.59
N GLY A 80 11.39 17.92 22.10
CA GLY A 80 11.61 18.10 23.53
C GLY A 80 11.12 19.42 24.09
N LEU A 81 10.71 20.37 23.23
CA LEU A 81 10.13 21.62 23.66
C LEU A 81 8.61 21.50 23.76
N SER A 82 7.98 22.28 24.65
CA SER A 82 6.52 22.34 24.67
C SER A 82 5.98 22.96 23.38
N TYR A 83 4.94 22.37 22.76
CA TYR A 83 4.22 22.99 21.64
C TYR A 83 3.30 24.14 22.10
N ASN A 84 3.04 24.28 23.40
CA ASN A 84 2.25 25.39 23.93
C ASN A 84 3.01 26.72 23.84
N THR A 85 4.34 26.70 23.77
CA THR A 85 5.17 27.90 23.72
C THR A 85 5.83 28.09 22.36
N ALA A 86 5.95 29.35 21.93
CA ALA A 86 6.70 29.70 20.71
C ALA A 86 8.22 29.72 20.94
N SER A 87 8.64 29.77 22.20
CA SER A 87 10.04 29.87 22.58
C SER A 87 10.77 28.56 22.33
N ASN A 88 12.05 28.69 21.98
CA ASN A 88 13.01 27.58 21.93
C ASN A 88 14.00 27.64 23.10
N ALA A 89 13.70 28.40 24.15
CA ALA A 89 14.57 28.56 25.32
C ALA A 89 14.54 27.36 26.29
N GLY A 90 13.69 26.35 26.06
CA GLY A 90 13.48 25.26 27.00
C GLY A 90 12.39 25.54 28.04
N PRO A 91 12.26 24.69 29.08
CA PRO A 91 13.03 23.47 29.32
C PRO A 91 12.85 22.41 28.21
N TYR A 92 13.83 21.51 28.08
CA TYR A 92 13.84 20.43 27.10
C TYR A 92 13.61 19.08 27.77
N TYR A 93 12.59 18.35 27.34
CA TYR A 93 12.23 17.04 27.87
C TYR A 93 12.45 15.92 26.87
N LYS A 94 12.85 14.74 27.36
CA LYS A 94 12.88 13.52 26.56
C LYS A 94 11.47 13.21 26.08
N MET A 95 11.34 12.81 24.81
CA MET A 95 10.07 12.28 24.32
C MET A 95 9.91 10.83 24.81
N ASN A 96 8.75 10.50 25.35
CA ASN A 96 8.45 9.14 25.81
C ASN A 96 7.93 8.27 24.66
N ILE A 97 8.39 7.01 24.61
CA ILE A 97 7.94 5.97 23.69
C ILE A 97 7.52 4.76 24.51
N TYR A 98 6.32 4.25 24.26
CA TYR A 98 5.75 3.12 24.97
C TYR A 98 5.61 1.91 24.05
N GLY A 99 6.36 0.85 24.35
CA GLY A 99 6.16 -0.47 23.77
C GLY A 99 4.88 -1.11 24.29
N VAL A 100 3.86 -1.22 23.43
CA VAL A 100 2.55 -1.76 23.80
C VAL A 100 2.23 -3.07 23.06
N SER A 101 1.32 -3.86 23.63
CA SER A 101 0.90 -5.14 23.04
C SER A 101 -0.18 -4.99 21.97
N SER A 102 -0.97 -3.91 21.99
CA SER A 102 -2.05 -3.65 21.04
C SER A 102 -2.30 -2.15 20.84
N LEU A 103 -2.60 -1.77 19.60
CA LEU A 103 -3.06 -0.45 19.16
C LEU A 103 -4.21 -0.58 18.14
N GLY A 104 -5.01 -1.64 18.26
CA GLY A 104 -6.06 -1.95 17.31
C GLY A 104 -5.50 -2.21 15.90
N SER A 105 -5.81 -1.33 14.93
CA SER A 105 -5.34 -1.48 13.55
C SER A 105 -3.96 -0.88 13.30
N ALA A 106 -3.47 0.01 14.18
CA ALA A 106 -2.24 0.75 13.99
C ALA A 106 -1.01 -0.01 14.51
N ALA A 107 0.16 0.28 13.93
CA ALA A 107 1.45 -0.23 14.41
C ALA A 107 2.13 0.75 15.37
N GLY A 108 1.83 2.04 15.24
CA GLY A 108 2.23 3.11 16.12
C GLY A 108 1.12 4.17 16.17
N GLN A 109 1.19 5.05 17.17
CA GLN A 109 0.35 6.22 17.27
C GLN A 109 1.04 7.28 18.13
N MET A 110 1.12 8.50 17.62
CA MET A 110 1.47 9.68 18.40
C MET A 110 0.29 10.17 19.24
N PHE A 111 0.57 10.53 20.48
CA PHE A 111 -0.35 11.16 21.41
C PHE A 111 0.26 12.47 21.93
N SER A 112 -0.59 13.37 22.40
CA SER A 112 -0.18 14.63 23.02
C SER A 112 -0.81 14.80 24.40
N ASP A 113 -0.11 15.51 25.28
CA ASP A 113 -0.61 15.99 26.56
C ASP A 113 -0.80 17.51 26.48
N ALA A 114 -2.06 17.95 26.47
CA ALA A 114 -2.42 19.35 26.31
C ALA A 114 -1.90 20.25 27.44
N ARG A 115 -1.77 19.71 28.67
CA ARG A 115 -1.36 20.48 29.84
C ARG A 115 0.11 20.84 29.77
N SER A 116 0.98 19.86 29.54
CA SER A 116 2.42 20.10 29.42
C SER A 116 2.82 20.64 28.04
N GLY A 117 1.98 20.39 27.03
CA GLY A 117 2.30 20.66 25.64
C GLY A 117 3.38 19.72 25.09
N MET A 118 3.40 18.45 25.52
CA MET A 118 4.39 17.47 25.05
C MET A 118 3.69 16.36 24.27
N SER A 119 4.45 15.69 23.41
CA SER A 119 3.99 14.49 22.70
C SER A 119 4.67 13.24 23.25
N TYR A 120 4.03 12.08 23.05
CA TYR A 120 4.60 10.78 23.34
C TYR A 120 4.09 9.76 22.31
N LEU A 121 4.82 8.67 22.13
CA LEU A 121 4.48 7.64 21.15
C LEU A 121 4.03 6.37 21.87
N LYS A 122 3.02 5.69 21.33
CA LYS A 122 2.80 4.27 21.62
C LYS A 122 3.09 3.49 20.35
N VAL A 123 3.88 2.43 20.45
CA VAL A 123 4.28 1.60 19.31
C VAL A 123 4.18 0.14 19.70
N LEU A 124 3.66 -0.71 18.80
CA LEU A 124 3.66 -2.14 19.03
C LEU A 124 5.09 -2.63 19.26
N LYS A 125 5.31 -3.47 20.28
CA LYS A 125 6.66 -3.95 20.64
C LYS A 125 7.47 -4.49 19.44
N GLY A 126 6.80 -5.20 18.52
CA GLY A 126 7.43 -5.74 17.30
C GLY A 126 7.77 -4.69 16.24
N SER A 127 7.21 -3.49 16.33
CA SER A 127 7.41 -2.37 15.40
C SER A 127 8.33 -1.29 15.95
N LEU A 128 8.70 -1.33 17.24
CA LEU A 128 9.64 -0.38 17.85
C LEU A 128 10.95 -0.23 17.05
N PRO A 129 11.58 -1.31 16.53
CA PRO A 129 12.80 -1.20 15.74
C PRO A 129 12.57 -0.81 14.26
N ASP A 130 11.31 -0.67 13.80
CA ASP A 130 11.01 -0.39 12.40
C ASP A 130 10.88 1.14 12.17
N PRO A 131 11.84 1.79 11.50
CA PRO A 131 11.77 3.23 11.25
C PRO A 131 10.55 3.65 10.44
N LYS A 132 9.97 2.75 9.64
CA LYS A 132 8.74 3.04 8.89
C LYS A 132 7.55 3.31 9.80
N VAL A 133 7.61 2.82 11.03
CA VAL A 133 6.60 3.06 12.06
C VAL A 133 7.12 4.09 13.06
N THR A 134 8.24 3.82 13.70
CA THR A 134 8.72 4.65 14.82
C THR A 134 9.09 6.07 14.37
N VAL A 135 9.74 6.24 13.21
CA VAL A 135 10.09 7.58 12.68
C VAL A 135 8.88 8.23 12.01
N HIS A 136 7.92 7.46 11.49
CA HIS A 136 6.64 7.99 11.05
C HIS A 136 5.88 8.65 12.22
N GLU A 137 5.73 7.94 13.34
CA GLU A 137 5.11 8.51 14.54
C GLU A 137 5.89 9.70 15.10
N TYR A 138 7.23 9.66 15.00
CA TYR A 138 8.06 10.81 15.33
C TYR A 138 7.81 12.01 14.40
N GLY A 139 7.52 11.77 13.12
CA GLY A 139 7.13 12.80 12.17
C GLY A 139 5.83 13.52 12.56
N HIS A 140 4.85 12.78 13.09
CA HIS A 140 3.66 13.40 13.70
C HIS A 140 4.03 14.30 14.87
N ALA A 141 4.92 13.85 15.76
CA ALA A 141 5.40 14.67 16.88
C ALA A 141 6.09 15.95 16.37
N LEU A 142 7.02 15.86 15.42
CA LEU A 142 7.69 17.03 14.83
C LEU A 142 6.70 18.03 14.24
N THR A 143 5.69 17.54 13.52
CA THR A 143 4.62 18.37 12.97
C THR A 143 3.87 19.10 14.08
N TYR A 144 3.55 18.38 15.16
CA TYR A 144 2.85 18.94 16.30
C TYR A 144 3.66 20.04 16.98
N HIS A 145 4.97 19.83 17.11
CA HIS A 145 5.91 20.74 17.74
C HIS A 145 6.29 21.95 16.89
N GLU A 146 6.02 21.96 15.58
CA GLU A 146 6.04 23.16 14.72
C GLU A 146 4.77 24.02 14.85
N ARG A 147 3.72 23.52 15.53
CA ARG A 147 2.52 24.24 16.04
C ARG A 147 1.53 24.74 15.00
N LEU A 148 1.95 25.14 13.82
CA LEU A 148 1.12 25.95 12.91
C LEU A 148 0.11 25.16 12.07
N TRP A 149 0.43 23.92 11.72
CA TRP A 149 -0.49 23.03 11.01
C TRP A 149 -1.41 22.23 11.96
N VAL A 150 -1.16 22.33 13.26
CA VAL A 150 -1.99 21.71 14.31
C VAL A 150 -3.27 22.54 14.45
N ASP A 151 -4.41 21.87 14.60
CA ASP A 151 -5.75 22.50 14.72
C ASP A 151 -6.28 23.21 13.46
N GLN A 152 -5.76 22.89 12.26
CA GLN A 152 -6.28 23.40 11.00
C GLN A 152 -6.98 22.29 10.23
N THR A 153 -8.29 22.43 10.00
CA THR A 153 -9.10 21.41 9.30
C THR A 153 -8.50 21.05 7.94
N ARG A 154 -8.00 22.04 7.19
CA ARG A 154 -7.51 21.83 5.82
C ARG A 154 -6.10 21.21 5.72
N THR A 155 -5.33 21.20 6.80
CA THR A 155 -4.02 20.52 6.83
C THR A 155 -4.13 19.10 7.38
N GLY A 156 -5.25 18.72 7.99
CA GLY A 156 -5.41 17.42 8.66
C GLY A 156 -5.15 16.21 7.76
N ALA A 157 -5.61 16.23 6.50
CA ALA A 157 -5.37 15.12 5.56
C ALA A 157 -3.90 14.98 5.12
N TRP A 158 -3.09 16.00 5.40
CA TRP A 158 -1.68 16.02 5.08
C TRP A 158 -0.79 15.55 6.23
N TRP A 159 -1.33 15.33 7.44
CA TRP A 159 -0.55 14.87 8.58
C TRP A 159 0.07 13.49 8.32
N GLU A 160 -0.72 12.53 7.85
CA GLU A 160 -0.23 11.19 7.45
C GLU A 160 0.74 11.27 6.27
N THR A 161 0.47 12.16 5.31
CA THR A 161 1.34 12.40 4.16
C THR A 161 2.70 12.94 4.61
N LEU A 162 2.70 13.87 5.55
CA LEU A 162 3.90 14.48 6.11
C LEU A 162 4.71 13.49 6.94
N ALA A 163 4.07 12.69 7.78
CA ALA A 163 4.72 11.64 8.57
C ALA A 163 5.37 10.58 7.67
N GLN A 164 4.69 10.15 6.59
CA GLN A 164 5.27 9.26 5.59
C GLN A 164 6.48 9.87 4.88
N TYR A 165 6.37 11.16 4.50
CA TYR A 165 7.50 11.88 3.93
C TYR A 165 8.69 11.96 4.89
N ILE A 166 8.46 12.27 6.18
CA ILE A 166 9.53 12.37 7.19
C ILE A 166 10.23 11.02 7.38
N ALA A 167 9.46 9.93 7.48
CA ALA A 167 10.03 8.59 7.60
C ALA A 167 10.86 8.21 6.37
N ASP A 168 10.33 8.43 5.15
CA ASP A 168 11.06 8.14 3.92
C ASP A 168 12.31 9.03 3.78
N LEU A 169 12.18 10.34 4.02
CA LEU A 169 13.29 11.30 4.01
C LEU A 169 14.42 10.85 4.94
N TYR A 170 14.09 10.46 6.17
CA TYR A 170 15.09 9.96 7.09
C TYR A 170 15.74 8.66 6.60
N MET A 171 14.96 7.72 6.06
CA MET A 171 15.46 6.42 5.64
C MET A 171 16.31 6.47 4.37
N THR A 172 15.95 7.31 3.40
CA THR A 172 16.45 7.21 2.01
C THR A 172 17.27 8.41 1.58
N SER A 173 17.12 9.57 2.24
CA SER A 173 17.75 10.78 1.72
C SER A 173 19.26 10.82 1.97
N PRO A 174 20.03 11.44 1.06
CA PRO A 174 21.43 11.78 1.31
C PRO A 174 21.60 12.77 2.47
N ALA A 175 20.59 13.63 2.72
CA ALA A 175 20.64 14.61 3.81
C ALA A 175 20.79 13.93 5.18
N CYS A 176 20.21 12.75 5.36
CA CYS A 176 20.32 11.97 6.60
C CYS A 176 21.43 10.91 6.58
N GLU A 177 22.26 10.82 5.53
CA GLU A 177 23.28 9.79 5.41
C GLU A 177 24.32 9.85 6.54
N LYS A 178 24.83 11.05 6.83
CA LYS A 178 25.81 11.26 7.92
C LYS A 178 25.21 10.92 9.28
N SER A 179 23.95 11.30 9.53
CA SER A 179 23.24 10.98 10.77
C SER A 179 23.05 9.47 10.92
N ARG A 180 22.57 8.78 9.88
CA ARG A 180 22.45 7.32 9.89
C ARG A 180 23.80 6.66 10.18
N ALA A 181 24.87 7.05 9.47
CA ALA A 181 26.20 6.49 9.67
C ALA A 181 26.75 6.74 11.09
N LYS A 182 26.58 7.95 11.64
CA LYS A 182 26.99 8.32 13.01
C LYS A 182 26.39 7.38 14.06
N PHE A 183 25.14 7.00 13.86
CA PHE A 183 24.42 6.07 14.74
C PHE A 183 24.40 4.65 14.18
N GLY A 184 25.32 4.26 13.29
CA GLY A 184 25.43 2.88 12.79
C GLY A 184 24.17 2.33 12.10
N GLN A 185 23.32 3.20 11.57
CA GLN A 185 22.16 2.86 10.75
C GLN A 185 22.51 2.86 9.27
N LYS A 186 21.79 2.05 8.50
CA LYS A 186 21.98 1.91 7.04
C LYS A 186 20.90 2.65 6.29
N GLU A 187 21.16 2.98 5.03
CA GLU A 187 20.13 3.46 4.11
C GLU A 187 18.98 2.42 4.03
N GLY A 188 17.75 2.90 4.21
CA GLY A 188 16.54 2.10 4.12
C GLY A 188 16.04 1.97 2.68
N ARG A 189 14.88 1.31 2.53
CA ARG A 189 14.14 1.26 1.25
C ARG A 189 12.95 2.20 1.30
N THR A 190 12.73 2.95 0.23
CA THR A 190 11.58 3.83 0.06
C THR A 190 10.26 3.07 0.23
N ILE A 191 9.28 3.74 0.78
CA ILE A 191 7.94 3.21 1.07
C ILE A 191 6.92 3.55 -0.03
N VAL A 192 7.38 4.01 -1.19
CA VAL A 192 6.52 4.48 -2.30
C VAL A 192 5.64 3.37 -2.86
N ASP A 193 4.36 3.66 -3.12
CA ASP A 193 3.45 2.83 -3.90
C ASP A 193 3.06 3.54 -5.20
N LEU A 194 3.90 3.38 -6.23
CA LEU A 194 3.65 4.02 -7.53
C LEU A 194 2.40 3.49 -8.25
N ILE A 195 1.94 2.28 -7.91
CA ILE A 195 0.69 1.75 -8.49
C ILE A 195 -0.48 2.61 -8.03
N ARG A 196 -0.50 3.02 -6.75
CA ARG A 196 -1.51 3.96 -6.24
C ARG A 196 -1.27 5.39 -6.70
N VAL A 197 -0.04 5.90 -6.58
CA VAL A 197 0.26 7.30 -6.88
C VAL A 197 0.02 7.63 -8.35
N ILE A 198 0.58 6.85 -9.28
CA ILE A 198 0.41 7.08 -10.71
C ILE A 198 -0.95 6.54 -11.19
N GLY A 199 -1.41 5.41 -10.65
CA GLY A 199 -2.72 4.85 -11.02
C GLY A 199 -3.90 5.72 -10.59
N GLY A 200 -3.74 6.50 -9.52
CA GLY A 200 -4.70 7.47 -8.98
C GLY A 200 -4.35 8.93 -9.25
N SER A 201 -3.42 9.22 -10.16
CA SER A 201 -2.86 10.58 -10.35
C SER A 201 -3.90 11.67 -10.56
N TYR A 202 -5.10 11.33 -11.04
CA TYR A 202 -6.20 12.26 -11.25
C TYR A 202 -6.82 12.82 -9.97
N GLN A 203 -6.49 12.27 -8.79
CA GLN A 203 -7.08 12.70 -7.50
C GLN A 203 -6.12 12.64 -6.29
N VAL A 204 -4.94 12.01 -6.39
CA VAL A 204 -4.09 11.65 -5.23
C VAL A 204 -3.66 12.83 -4.35
N ILE A 205 -3.37 14.01 -4.91
CA ILE A 205 -2.89 15.17 -4.12
C ILE A 205 -4.01 15.81 -3.27
N VAL A 206 -5.27 15.72 -3.70
CA VAL A 206 -6.37 16.54 -3.15
C VAL A 206 -7.41 15.71 -2.41
N ASP A 207 -7.57 14.44 -2.76
CA ASP A 207 -8.54 13.57 -2.11
C ASP A 207 -7.93 12.93 -0.87
N GLY A 208 -8.25 13.48 0.31
CA GLY A 208 -7.84 12.96 1.61
C GLY A 208 -8.85 12.02 2.25
N SER A 209 -9.86 11.55 1.51
CA SER A 209 -10.92 10.70 2.07
C SER A 209 -10.33 9.37 2.55
N ALA A 210 -10.68 8.94 3.77
CA ALA A 210 -10.15 7.71 4.37
C ALA A 210 -10.32 6.46 3.47
N ALA A 211 -11.39 6.41 2.68
CA ALA A 211 -11.69 5.30 1.77
C ALA A 211 -10.74 5.18 0.57
N THR A 212 -10.03 6.25 0.17
CA THR A 212 -9.10 6.21 -0.97
C THR A 212 -7.69 5.80 -0.55
N GLY A 213 -7.32 6.06 0.72
CA GLY A 213 -5.98 5.83 1.25
C GLY A 213 -4.92 6.78 0.69
N ASN A 214 -5.32 7.82 -0.05
CA ASN A 214 -4.42 8.79 -0.68
C ASN A 214 -3.66 9.65 0.33
N GLN A 215 -4.22 9.87 1.53
CA GLN A 215 -3.57 10.56 2.65
C GLN A 215 -2.23 9.91 3.07
N TYR A 216 -1.98 8.66 2.69
CA TYR A 216 -0.69 7.97 2.90
C TYR A 216 0.21 7.94 1.66
N GLN A 217 -0.27 8.43 0.51
CA GLN A 217 0.36 8.23 -0.80
C GLN A 217 0.75 9.53 -1.50
N ALA A 218 0.24 10.69 -1.08
CA ALA A 218 0.57 11.98 -1.68
C ALA A 218 2.01 12.46 -1.38
N TRP A 219 2.73 11.79 -0.46
CA TRP A 219 4.02 12.22 0.07
C TRP A 219 5.16 12.40 -0.96
N PRO A 220 5.18 11.71 -2.13
CA PRO A 220 6.20 11.98 -3.14
C PRO A 220 6.16 13.42 -3.65
N PHE A 221 5.05 14.14 -3.49
CA PHE A 221 5.00 15.58 -3.74
C PHE A 221 5.94 16.35 -2.81
N PHE A 222 5.92 16.06 -1.50
CA PHE A 222 6.86 16.67 -0.55
C PHE A 222 8.32 16.27 -0.83
N ALA A 223 8.56 15.03 -1.26
CA ALA A 223 9.88 14.62 -1.72
C ALA A 223 10.33 15.47 -2.92
N TYR A 224 9.48 15.69 -3.91
CA TYR A 224 9.78 16.54 -5.07
C TYR A 224 10.13 17.99 -4.66
N LEU A 225 9.35 18.59 -3.75
CA LEU A 225 9.66 19.93 -3.21
C LEU A 225 11.01 19.97 -2.48
N THR A 226 11.39 18.86 -1.84
CA THR A 226 12.62 18.74 -1.05
C THR A 226 13.86 18.55 -1.91
N TYR A 227 13.78 17.64 -2.90
CA TYR A 227 14.88 17.37 -3.82
C TYR A 227 15.03 18.47 -4.89
N ASN A 228 13.95 19.19 -5.20
CA ASN A 228 13.91 20.33 -6.11
C ASN A 228 14.70 20.11 -7.42
N PRO A 229 14.43 19.04 -8.18
CA PRO A 229 15.21 18.70 -9.38
C PRO A 229 15.08 19.73 -10.53
N ASP A 230 14.15 20.69 -10.40
CA ASP A 230 13.91 21.77 -11.35
C ASP A 230 14.49 23.12 -10.87
N ASN A 231 15.15 23.15 -9.71
CA ASN A 231 15.78 24.34 -9.13
C ASN A 231 14.84 25.54 -8.94
N TYR A 232 13.58 25.30 -8.55
CA TYR A 232 12.66 26.39 -8.25
C TYR A 232 13.10 27.15 -7.00
N PRO A 233 13.10 28.49 -7.02
CA PRO A 233 13.53 29.31 -5.89
C PRO A 233 12.63 29.07 -4.67
N GLY A 234 13.24 28.96 -3.49
CA GLY A 234 12.52 28.73 -2.23
C GLY A 234 12.12 27.27 -1.97
N LEU A 235 12.38 26.35 -2.91
CA LEU A 235 12.29 24.90 -2.69
C LEU A 235 13.67 24.31 -2.34
N GLY A 236 13.72 23.06 -1.88
CA GLY A 236 14.93 22.40 -1.39
C GLY A 236 14.74 21.74 -0.02
N GLN A 237 15.84 21.39 0.64
CA GLN A 237 15.84 20.54 1.85
C GLN A 237 14.91 21.03 2.97
N THR A 238 14.71 22.34 3.11
CA THR A 238 13.87 22.94 4.16
C THR A 238 12.45 23.29 3.70
N ALA A 239 12.11 23.11 2.42
CA ALA A 239 10.89 23.64 1.82
C ALA A 239 9.62 23.25 2.58
N VAL A 240 9.48 21.96 2.92
CA VAL A 240 8.30 21.43 3.61
C VAL A 240 8.17 22.01 5.02
N ARG A 241 9.28 22.12 5.77
CA ARG A 241 9.32 22.79 7.08
C ARG A 241 8.96 24.27 6.95
N ASP A 242 9.51 24.94 5.94
CA ASP A 242 9.28 26.37 5.72
C ASP A 242 7.83 26.64 5.29
N MET A 243 7.15 25.69 4.63
CA MET A 243 5.71 25.77 4.37
C MET A 243 4.92 25.83 5.68
N ILE A 244 5.29 25.01 6.67
CA ILE A 244 4.65 25.03 7.99
C ILE A 244 4.93 26.36 8.68
N ARG A 245 6.18 26.84 8.68
CA ARG A 245 6.58 28.09 9.35
C ARG A 245 6.02 29.35 8.71
N LYS A 246 5.85 29.37 7.39
CA LYS A 246 5.22 30.47 6.65
C LYS A 246 3.71 30.35 6.56
N TYR A 247 3.13 29.28 7.10
CA TYR A 247 1.68 29.15 7.24
C TYR A 247 1.14 30.34 8.03
N LYS A 248 0.04 30.93 7.55
CA LYS A 248 -0.59 32.06 8.23
C LYS A 248 -1.43 31.52 9.39
N PRO A 249 -1.10 31.82 10.66
CA PRO A 249 -1.88 31.31 11.79
C PRO A 249 -3.36 31.66 11.65
N LYS A 250 -4.24 30.69 11.94
CA LYS A 250 -5.71 30.81 11.87
C LYS A 250 -6.28 31.13 10.48
N SER A 251 -5.52 30.98 9.39
CA SER A 251 -6.08 31.14 8.04
C SER A 251 -6.93 29.95 7.59
N ASN A 252 -6.72 28.77 8.19
CA ASN A 252 -7.27 27.50 7.74
C ASN A 252 -7.03 27.29 6.22
N ASP A 253 -5.85 27.66 5.74
CA ASP A 253 -5.40 27.45 4.36
C ASP A 253 -5.00 25.97 4.18
N ASP A 254 -5.09 25.44 2.96
CA ASP A 254 -4.49 24.13 2.65
C ASP A 254 -2.98 24.26 2.32
N PRO A 255 -2.21 23.15 2.31
CA PRO A 255 -0.77 23.20 2.07
C PRO A 255 -0.32 23.81 0.75
N LEU A 256 -1.18 23.91 -0.27
CA LEU A 256 -0.81 24.55 -1.53
C LEU A 256 -0.72 26.08 -1.39
N PHE A 257 -1.51 26.68 -0.52
CA PHE A 257 -1.36 28.10 -0.16
C PHE A 257 -0.12 28.34 0.69
N ALA A 258 0.24 27.40 1.57
CA ALA A 258 1.49 27.45 2.31
C ALA A 258 2.70 27.37 1.35
N LEU A 259 2.60 26.51 0.33
CA LEU A 259 3.59 26.43 -0.75
C LEU A 259 3.75 27.78 -1.48
N ALA A 260 2.65 28.44 -1.83
CA ALA A 260 2.69 29.75 -2.47
C ALA A 260 3.41 30.86 -1.66
N ARG A 261 3.64 30.64 -0.35
CA ARG A 261 4.37 31.59 0.52
C ARG A 261 5.88 31.27 0.61
N VAL A 262 6.31 30.07 0.24
CA VAL A 262 7.73 29.70 0.29
C VAL A 262 8.49 29.98 -1.00
N THR A 263 7.79 30.05 -2.13
CA THR A 263 8.38 30.21 -3.47
C THR A 263 7.67 31.30 -4.26
N THR A 264 8.41 31.93 -5.18
CA THR A 264 7.86 32.87 -6.17
C THR A 264 7.35 32.16 -7.43
N THR A 265 7.67 30.87 -7.60
CA THR A 265 7.16 30.07 -8.73
C THR A 265 5.69 29.75 -8.50
N PRO A 266 4.80 29.94 -9.49
CA PRO A 266 3.40 29.58 -9.35
C PRO A 266 3.23 28.10 -8.97
N VAL A 267 2.36 27.83 -7.99
CA VAL A 267 2.09 26.46 -7.50
C VAL A 267 1.62 25.54 -8.63
N GLN A 268 0.83 26.08 -9.56
CA GLN A 268 0.38 25.40 -10.76
C GLN A 268 1.56 24.87 -11.60
N THR A 269 2.60 25.68 -11.77
CA THR A 269 3.82 25.30 -12.49
C THR A 269 4.55 24.16 -11.78
N ILE A 270 4.67 24.26 -10.44
CA ILE A 270 5.34 23.25 -9.61
C ILE A 270 4.58 21.92 -9.66
N VAL A 271 3.26 21.94 -9.48
CA VAL A 271 2.42 20.74 -9.53
C VAL A 271 2.40 20.14 -10.95
N GLY A 272 2.31 20.97 -11.98
CA GLY A 272 2.38 20.54 -13.38
C GLY A 272 3.69 19.79 -13.67
N ARG A 273 4.82 20.38 -13.27
CA ARG A 273 6.14 19.77 -13.43
C ARG A 273 6.33 18.54 -12.55
N TYR A 274 5.82 18.53 -11.32
CA TYR A 274 5.81 17.34 -10.46
C TYR A 274 5.18 16.14 -11.19
N TRP A 275 3.99 16.31 -11.76
CA TRP A 275 3.33 15.23 -12.50
C TRP A 275 4.07 14.84 -13.78
N ALA A 276 4.67 15.81 -14.48
CA ALA A 276 5.54 15.52 -15.62
C ALA A 276 6.72 14.64 -15.21
N ARG A 277 7.39 14.95 -14.10
CA ARG A 277 8.49 14.16 -13.54
C ARG A 277 8.02 12.78 -13.06
N MET A 278 6.83 12.69 -12.48
CA MET A 278 6.23 11.41 -12.07
C MET A 278 5.93 10.48 -13.25
N ALA A 279 5.69 11.00 -14.46
CA ALA A 279 5.54 10.18 -15.66
C ALA A 279 6.80 9.34 -15.98
N ASN A 280 7.95 9.75 -15.45
CA ASN A 280 9.24 9.09 -15.61
C ASN A 280 9.85 8.62 -14.27
N GLY A 281 9.24 8.96 -13.13
CA GLY A 281 9.73 8.64 -11.78
C GLY A 281 10.98 9.40 -11.32
N ASP A 282 11.42 10.45 -12.03
CA ASP A 282 12.64 11.23 -11.73
C ASP A 282 12.35 12.53 -10.96
N ILE A 283 11.66 12.42 -9.82
CA ILE A 283 11.39 13.56 -8.95
C ILE A 283 12.59 13.96 -8.06
N GLY A 284 13.82 13.63 -8.46
CA GLY A 284 15.04 13.82 -7.67
C GLY A 284 15.30 12.73 -6.62
N HIS A 285 14.30 11.89 -6.31
CA HIS A 285 14.45 10.77 -5.40
C HIS A 285 14.99 9.52 -6.12
N LYS A 286 16.24 9.12 -5.82
CA LYS A 286 16.95 8.01 -6.48
C LYS A 286 16.15 6.69 -6.49
N GLN A 287 15.71 6.22 -5.32
CA GLN A 287 15.01 4.94 -5.23
C GLN A 287 13.62 4.94 -5.92
N ILE A 288 12.91 6.07 -5.97
CA ILE A 288 11.62 6.16 -6.68
C ILE A 288 11.80 5.91 -8.18
N LYS A 289 12.89 6.39 -8.77
CA LYS A 289 13.22 6.11 -10.19
C LYS A 289 13.38 4.62 -10.44
N GLU A 290 14.06 3.91 -9.54
CA GLU A 290 14.27 2.46 -9.62
C GLU A 290 12.94 1.69 -9.47
N VAL A 291 12.13 2.07 -8.48
CA VAL A 291 10.79 1.51 -8.28
C VAL A 291 9.92 1.75 -9.51
N PHE A 292 9.96 2.94 -10.11
CA PHE A 292 9.25 3.26 -11.35
C PHE A 292 9.65 2.31 -12.47
N MET A 293 10.95 2.13 -12.72
CA MET A 293 11.42 1.23 -13.80
C MET A 293 10.94 -0.21 -13.60
N SER A 294 10.93 -0.70 -12.37
CA SER A 294 10.45 -2.06 -12.06
C SER A 294 8.92 -2.23 -12.08
N THR A 295 8.15 -1.13 -11.98
CA THR A 295 6.69 -1.17 -11.86
C THR A 295 5.95 -0.62 -13.08
N ARG A 296 6.62 0.11 -13.98
CA ARG A 296 6.00 0.83 -15.11
C ARG A 296 5.06 -0.01 -15.98
N GLY A 297 5.36 -1.30 -16.17
CA GLY A 297 4.52 -2.23 -16.93
C GLY A 297 3.20 -2.63 -16.24
N ARG A 298 3.02 -2.27 -14.96
CA ARG A 298 1.84 -2.57 -14.13
C ARG A 298 1.03 -1.32 -13.76
N LEU A 299 1.45 -0.13 -14.21
CA LEU A 299 0.79 1.12 -13.87
C LEU A 299 -0.50 1.29 -14.67
N ASN A 300 -1.61 1.57 -13.98
CA ASN A 300 -2.87 1.87 -14.65
C ASN A 300 -2.88 3.32 -15.14
N GLN A 301 -2.56 3.51 -16.42
CA GLN A 301 -2.53 4.83 -17.07
C GLN A 301 -3.58 4.93 -18.19
N ALA A 302 -4.67 4.15 -18.09
CA ALA A 302 -5.76 4.16 -19.05
C ALA A 302 -6.68 5.38 -18.85
N ASN A 303 -6.11 6.59 -18.97
CA ASN A 303 -6.70 7.87 -18.61
C ASN A 303 -7.62 8.46 -19.70
N VAL A 304 -7.38 8.14 -20.97
CA VAL A 304 -8.14 8.66 -22.10
C VAL A 304 -8.91 7.57 -22.84
N GLU A 305 -9.97 7.98 -23.53
CA GLU A 305 -10.75 7.18 -24.48
C GLU A 305 -10.76 7.88 -25.84
N GLY A 306 -10.94 7.11 -26.92
CA GLY A 306 -10.85 7.59 -28.29
C GLY A 306 -9.85 6.77 -29.12
N SER A 307 -9.66 7.17 -30.37
CA SER A 307 -8.83 6.47 -31.35
C SER A 307 -8.39 7.41 -32.47
N SER A 308 -7.45 6.95 -33.30
CA SER A 308 -7.06 7.64 -34.54
C SER A 308 -6.62 9.09 -34.34
N GLY A 309 -5.85 9.34 -33.27
CA GLY A 309 -5.34 10.67 -32.95
C GLY A 309 -6.31 11.57 -32.19
N SER A 310 -7.60 11.19 -32.07
CA SER A 310 -8.58 11.97 -31.32
C SER A 310 -8.96 11.29 -30.00
N TYR A 311 -8.70 11.96 -28.88
CA TYR A 311 -8.91 11.42 -27.54
C TYR A 311 -9.61 12.42 -26.63
N LYS A 312 -10.27 11.91 -25.59
CA LYS A 312 -10.78 12.71 -24.47
C LYS A 312 -10.47 12.04 -23.13
N GLY A 313 -10.36 12.83 -22.07
CA GLY A 313 -10.24 12.30 -20.71
C GLY A 313 -11.45 11.45 -20.35
N LYS A 314 -11.24 10.26 -19.79
CA LYS A 314 -12.34 9.40 -19.33
C LYS A 314 -13.07 10.07 -18.17
N ALA A 315 -14.40 10.07 -18.19
CA ALA A 315 -15.22 10.71 -17.15
C ALA A 315 -14.81 10.30 -15.72
N ALA A 316 -14.58 9.01 -15.47
CA ALA A 316 -14.20 8.48 -14.15
C ALA A 316 -12.77 8.82 -13.71
N ARG A 317 -11.94 9.37 -14.61
CA ARG A 317 -10.52 9.66 -14.38
C ARG A 317 -10.15 11.09 -14.76
N GLN A 318 -11.13 11.97 -14.94
CA GLN A 318 -10.86 13.38 -15.20
C GLN A 318 -10.01 13.96 -14.06
N PRO A 319 -8.93 14.68 -14.37
CA PRO A 319 -8.11 15.29 -13.33
C PRO A 319 -8.93 16.26 -12.47
N ARG A 320 -9.08 15.96 -11.18
CA ARG A 320 -9.60 16.89 -10.18
C ARG A 320 -8.58 17.98 -9.90
N TYR A 321 -8.89 18.95 -9.04
CA TYR A 321 -7.96 20.02 -8.66
C TYR A 321 -6.54 19.47 -8.40
N MET A 322 -5.54 20.03 -9.08
CA MET A 322 -4.13 19.63 -8.99
C MET A 322 -3.80 18.16 -9.32
N GLY A 323 -4.78 17.38 -9.78
CA GLY A 323 -4.61 16.03 -10.29
C GLY A 323 -4.16 16.02 -11.75
N ALA A 324 -3.70 14.86 -12.21
CA ALA A 324 -3.16 14.67 -13.55
C ALA A 324 -3.66 13.42 -14.27
N ASN A 325 -3.63 13.47 -15.59
CA ASN A 325 -3.66 12.32 -16.47
C ASN A 325 -2.28 12.17 -17.14
N ILE A 326 -1.61 11.06 -16.85
CA ILE A 326 -0.36 10.66 -17.50
C ILE A 326 -0.71 9.66 -18.61
N ILE A 327 -0.34 9.97 -19.85
CA ILE A 327 -0.79 9.25 -21.05
C ILE A 327 0.46 8.80 -21.82
N PRO A 328 0.90 7.54 -21.66
CA PRO A 328 1.99 6.99 -22.46
C PRO A 328 1.65 7.03 -23.95
N LEU A 329 2.61 7.43 -24.77
CA LEU A 329 2.45 7.56 -26.21
C LEU A 329 3.19 6.45 -26.96
N LYS A 330 2.61 6.00 -28.05
CA LYS A 330 3.26 5.12 -29.03
C LYS A 330 3.38 5.88 -30.35
N GLY A 331 4.59 6.30 -30.67
CA GLY A 331 4.94 7.04 -31.87
C GLY A 331 6.46 7.21 -31.99
N SER A 332 6.91 7.81 -33.09
CA SER A 332 8.32 8.07 -33.38
C SER A 332 8.45 9.32 -34.24
N GLY A 333 9.60 9.98 -34.21
CA GLY A 333 9.79 11.23 -34.96
C GLY A 333 8.95 12.37 -34.39
N ALA A 334 8.42 13.23 -35.25
CA ALA A 334 7.66 14.41 -34.83
C ALA A 334 6.26 14.03 -34.31
N ILE A 335 5.97 14.42 -33.08
CA ILE A 335 4.68 14.31 -32.41
C ILE A 335 4.16 15.72 -32.13
N THR A 336 2.90 15.97 -32.49
CA THR A 336 2.20 17.19 -32.10
C THR A 336 0.93 16.84 -31.35
N ALA A 337 0.56 17.67 -30.37
CA ALA A 337 -0.72 17.57 -29.70
C ALA A 337 -1.35 18.95 -29.54
N LYS A 338 -2.67 19.00 -29.76
CA LYS A 338 -3.52 20.15 -29.45
C LYS A 338 -4.56 19.74 -28.43
N ILE A 339 -4.61 20.45 -27.31
CA ILE A 339 -5.52 20.21 -26.20
C ILE A 339 -6.53 21.34 -26.13
N THR A 340 -7.81 20.98 -26.07
CA THR A 340 -8.91 21.90 -25.72
C THR A 340 -9.53 21.44 -24.41
N ALA A 341 -9.80 22.37 -23.50
CA ALA A 341 -10.33 22.04 -22.19
C ALA A 341 -11.34 23.09 -21.72
N ASP A 342 -12.20 22.70 -20.79
CA ASP A 342 -13.24 23.56 -20.21
C ASP A 342 -12.75 24.43 -19.04
N MET A 343 -11.52 24.19 -18.57
CA MET A 343 -10.87 24.92 -17.47
C MET A 343 -9.37 25.11 -17.76
N ALA A 344 -8.72 25.97 -16.97
CA ALA A 344 -7.28 26.17 -17.05
C ALA A 344 -6.51 24.89 -16.68
N PHE A 345 -5.45 24.62 -17.42
CA PHE A 345 -4.64 23.42 -17.29
C PHE A 345 -3.18 23.71 -17.63
N THR A 346 -2.30 22.80 -17.22
CA THR A 346 -0.93 22.70 -17.72
C THR A 346 -0.77 21.39 -18.46
N ALA A 347 0.08 21.38 -19.49
CA ALA A 347 0.40 20.17 -20.21
C ALA A 347 1.88 20.14 -20.61
N THR A 348 2.44 18.94 -20.61
CA THR A 348 3.85 18.69 -20.88
C THR A 348 4.02 17.35 -21.59
N PHE A 349 4.89 17.31 -22.60
CA PHE A 349 5.50 16.05 -23.04
C PHE A 349 6.67 15.70 -22.13
N ALA A 350 6.54 14.60 -21.39
CA ALA A 350 7.63 14.01 -20.63
C ALA A 350 8.32 12.95 -21.47
N VAL A 351 9.56 13.20 -21.89
CA VAL A 351 10.34 12.30 -22.74
C VAL A 351 11.47 11.64 -21.95
N ARG A 352 11.72 10.37 -22.23
CA ARG A 352 12.82 9.59 -21.66
C ARG A 352 13.62 8.88 -22.75
N GLY A 353 14.93 9.06 -22.75
CA GLY A 353 15.86 8.35 -23.65
C GLY A 353 16.34 6.99 -23.12
N GLN A 354 17.08 6.26 -23.95
CA GLN A 354 17.60 4.91 -23.65
C GLN A 354 18.55 4.85 -22.43
N GLY A 355 19.23 5.96 -22.09
CA GLY A 355 20.09 6.07 -20.91
C GLY A 355 19.38 6.57 -19.65
N GLY A 356 18.05 6.70 -19.66
CA GLY A 356 17.27 7.23 -18.53
C GLY A 356 17.25 8.76 -18.42
N ALA A 357 17.99 9.47 -19.27
CA ALA A 357 17.91 10.92 -19.42
C ALA A 357 16.48 11.35 -19.75
N THR A 358 16.01 12.39 -19.08
CA THR A 358 14.64 12.92 -19.23
C THR A 358 14.67 14.36 -19.70
N ARG A 359 13.65 14.75 -20.45
CA ARG A 359 13.41 16.13 -20.86
C ARG A 359 11.92 16.40 -20.91
N TYR A 360 11.56 17.66 -20.72
CA TYR A 360 10.20 18.11 -20.56
C TYR A 360 9.93 19.23 -21.55
N VAL A 361 8.88 19.08 -22.37
CA VAL A 361 8.46 20.09 -23.35
C VAL A 361 7.07 20.55 -22.99
N ASP A 362 6.96 21.79 -22.52
CA ASP A 362 5.68 22.37 -22.10
C ASP A 362 4.85 22.83 -23.29
N PHE A 363 3.55 22.88 -23.08
CA PHE A 363 2.60 23.31 -24.09
C PHE A 363 2.37 24.81 -24.01
N GLU A 364 2.23 25.45 -25.17
CA GLU A 364 1.88 26.86 -25.30
C GLU A 364 0.47 26.97 -25.86
N ASN A 365 -0.44 27.60 -25.10
CA ASN A 365 -1.85 27.77 -25.46
C ASN A 365 -2.53 26.44 -25.87
N GLY A 366 -2.20 25.36 -25.17
CA GLY A 366 -2.72 24.01 -25.46
C GLY A 366 -2.06 23.30 -26.65
N ASN A 367 -1.03 23.87 -27.27
CA ASN A 367 -0.30 23.24 -28.37
C ASN A 367 1.09 22.80 -27.90
N GLY A 368 1.46 21.56 -28.22
CA GLY A 368 2.78 21.02 -27.93
C GLY A 368 3.34 20.31 -29.14
N LYS A 369 4.67 20.39 -29.30
CA LYS A 369 5.42 19.66 -30.34
C LYS A 369 6.68 19.07 -29.74
N VAL A 370 6.97 17.83 -30.07
CA VAL A 370 8.20 17.15 -29.67
C VAL A 370 8.66 16.18 -30.76
N SER A 371 9.95 16.11 -31.03
CA SER A 371 10.52 15.04 -31.86
C SER A 371 11.15 13.98 -30.98
N LEU A 372 10.90 12.70 -31.27
CA LEU A 372 11.52 11.56 -30.59
C LEU A 372 12.67 11.01 -31.40
N ALA A 373 13.85 10.94 -30.78
CA ALA A 373 14.98 10.19 -31.32
C ALA A 373 14.74 8.67 -31.21
N PRO A 374 15.46 7.83 -31.97
CA PRO A 374 15.36 6.38 -31.87
C PRO A 374 15.53 5.90 -30.42
N GLY A 375 14.56 5.14 -29.92
CA GLY A 375 14.57 4.61 -28.55
C GLY A 375 14.12 5.57 -27.46
N GLU A 376 13.73 6.81 -27.78
CA GLU A 376 13.02 7.68 -26.84
C GLU A 376 11.56 7.24 -26.69
N GLU A 377 11.06 7.34 -25.46
CA GLU A 377 9.65 7.16 -25.10
C GLU A 377 9.07 8.48 -24.61
N ALA A 378 7.81 8.76 -24.93
CA ALA A 378 7.12 9.96 -24.47
C ALA A 378 5.82 9.63 -23.75
N SER A 379 5.48 10.47 -22.77
CA SER A 379 4.15 10.56 -22.19
C SER A 379 3.61 11.98 -22.34
N LEU A 380 2.34 12.12 -22.68
CA LEU A 380 1.61 13.36 -22.53
C LEU A 380 1.07 13.45 -21.09
N VAL A 381 1.34 14.54 -20.40
CA VAL A 381 0.81 14.80 -19.07
C VAL A 381 -0.11 16.01 -19.13
N VAL A 382 -1.35 15.86 -18.65
CA VAL A 382 -2.36 16.92 -18.58
C VAL A 382 -2.79 17.09 -17.13
N VAL A 383 -2.71 18.30 -16.58
CA VAL A 383 -2.93 18.58 -15.16
C VAL A 383 -3.97 19.68 -15.01
N ASN A 384 -4.95 19.48 -14.13
CA ASN A 384 -5.95 20.49 -13.80
C ASN A 384 -5.35 21.51 -12.82
N THR A 385 -4.98 22.67 -13.36
CA THR A 385 -4.31 23.74 -12.64
C THR A 385 -5.10 25.03 -12.83
N PRO A 386 -6.18 25.24 -12.05
CA PRO A 386 -6.97 26.47 -12.16
C PRO A 386 -6.10 27.69 -11.86
N LYS A 387 -6.47 28.83 -12.46
CA LYS A 387 -5.70 30.09 -12.36
C LYS A 387 -5.49 30.52 -10.91
N ASN A 388 -6.51 30.34 -10.08
CA ASN A 388 -6.46 30.63 -8.65
C ASN A 388 -6.40 29.32 -7.87
N LEU A 389 -5.70 29.35 -6.72
CA LEU A 389 -5.77 28.25 -5.77
C LEU A 389 -7.17 28.18 -5.15
N ILE A 390 -7.67 26.97 -5.00
CA ILE A 390 -8.98 26.68 -4.41
C ILE A 390 -8.75 26.24 -2.97
N PRO A 391 -9.28 26.96 -1.96
CA PRO A 391 -9.22 26.50 -0.58
C PRO A 391 -10.10 25.26 -0.41
N TYR A 392 -9.53 24.14 0.06
CA TYR A 392 -10.27 22.88 0.14
C TYR A 392 -10.05 22.12 1.45
N ASP A 393 -11.12 21.51 1.98
CA ASP A 393 -11.02 20.48 3.01
C ASP A 393 -10.87 19.13 2.29
N ALA A 394 -9.73 18.48 2.44
CA ALA A 394 -9.43 17.21 1.80
C ALA A 394 -10.32 16.05 2.29
N PHE A 395 -10.94 16.17 3.47
CA PHE A 395 -11.92 15.20 3.98
C PHE A 395 -13.35 15.52 3.54
N LYS A 396 -13.61 16.75 3.09
CA LYS A 396 -14.90 17.25 2.60
C LYS A 396 -14.68 18.11 1.35
N ILE A 397 -14.26 17.45 0.26
CA ILE A 397 -13.82 18.13 -0.95
C ILE A 397 -14.99 18.95 -1.53
N PRO A 398 -14.84 20.28 -1.68
CA PRO A 398 -15.89 21.13 -2.23
C PRO A 398 -16.11 20.81 -3.72
N THR A 399 -17.31 21.13 -4.22
CA THR A 399 -17.69 20.89 -5.62
C THR A 399 -16.66 21.45 -6.62
N GLU A 400 -16.12 22.63 -6.35
CA GLU A 400 -15.12 23.27 -7.22
C GLU A 400 -13.83 22.46 -7.31
N ALA A 401 -13.29 21.99 -6.19
CA ALA A 401 -12.07 21.17 -6.16
C ALA A 401 -12.31 19.73 -6.68
N ASN A 402 -13.54 19.23 -6.52
CA ASN A 402 -13.93 17.90 -6.98
C ASN A 402 -14.30 17.85 -8.48
N ARG A 403 -14.49 19.01 -9.12
CA ARG A 403 -14.81 19.10 -10.55
C ARG A 403 -13.63 18.59 -11.38
N GLY A 404 -13.88 17.56 -12.20
CA GLY A 404 -12.90 17.02 -13.13
C GLY A 404 -12.70 17.92 -14.34
N LEU A 405 -11.46 18.03 -14.80
CA LEU A 405 -11.10 18.70 -16.06
C LEU A 405 -11.63 17.90 -17.25
N SER A 406 -12.53 18.51 -18.02
CA SER A 406 -13.01 17.96 -19.28
C SER A 406 -12.15 18.49 -20.41
N TYR A 407 -11.46 17.60 -21.11
CA TYR A 407 -10.55 17.99 -22.19
C TYR A 407 -10.57 16.98 -23.34
N GLN A 408 -10.18 17.47 -24.52
CA GLN A 408 -9.93 16.70 -25.73
C GLN A 408 -8.48 16.90 -26.18
N VAL A 409 -7.92 15.89 -26.83
CA VAL A 409 -6.58 15.89 -27.39
C VAL A 409 -6.66 15.46 -28.85
N GLN A 410 -6.16 16.31 -29.74
CA GLN A 410 -5.81 15.93 -31.09
C GLN A 410 -4.30 15.67 -31.15
N LEU A 411 -3.91 14.44 -31.48
CA LEU A 411 -2.55 13.93 -31.45
C LEU A 411 -2.16 13.44 -32.85
N THR A 412 -1.06 13.99 -33.38
CA THR A 412 -0.48 13.60 -34.67
C THR A 412 0.91 13.02 -34.44
N GLY A 413 1.29 12.00 -35.23
CA GLY A 413 2.59 11.33 -35.11
C GLY A 413 2.70 10.30 -33.98
N ALA A 414 1.65 10.15 -33.17
CA ALA A 414 1.57 9.14 -32.12
C ALA A 414 0.12 8.72 -31.82
N THR A 415 0.00 7.63 -31.07
CA THR A 415 -1.27 7.16 -30.49
C THR A 415 -1.15 7.08 -28.97
N ALA A 416 -2.24 7.32 -28.26
CA ALA A 416 -2.28 7.07 -26.82
C ALA A 416 -2.29 5.56 -26.58
N SER A 417 -1.35 5.09 -25.77
CA SER A 417 -1.31 3.69 -25.35
C SER A 417 -2.07 3.55 -24.03
N PRO A 418 -3.19 2.81 -23.98
CA PRO A 418 -3.72 2.39 -22.70
C PRO A 418 -2.65 1.46 -22.11
N ALA A 419 -2.04 1.82 -20.99
CA ALA A 419 -1.13 0.92 -20.29
C ALA A 419 -1.92 -0.32 -19.77
N MET A 420 -2.12 -1.27 -20.67
CA MET A 420 -1.95 -2.73 -20.59
C MET A 420 -2.33 -3.31 -21.96
N ARG A 421 -1.33 -3.65 -22.78
CA ARG A 421 -1.44 -4.74 -23.77
C ARG A 421 -0.46 -5.83 -23.38
N THR A 422 -0.99 -6.91 -22.81
CA THR A 422 -0.32 -8.20 -22.75
C THR A 422 -0.25 -8.77 -24.17
N SER A 423 0.85 -8.56 -24.88
CA SER A 423 1.16 -9.33 -26.09
C SER A 423 2.63 -9.73 -26.13
N ARG A 424 2.84 -11.04 -25.94
CA ARG A 424 4.00 -11.85 -26.34
C ARG A 424 5.38 -11.24 -26.11
N ILE A 425 5.93 -11.46 -24.92
CA ILE A 425 7.33 -11.84 -24.79
C ILE A 425 7.39 -13.18 -24.07
N SER A 426 8.19 -14.04 -24.67
CA SER A 426 8.51 -15.40 -24.30
C SER A 426 9.12 -15.49 -22.89
N ARG A 427 9.03 -16.70 -22.37
CA ARG A 427 9.71 -17.28 -21.20
C ARG A 427 11.08 -16.65 -20.93
N ASP A 428 11.15 -15.76 -19.95
CA ASP A 428 12.14 -15.84 -18.85
C ASP A 428 11.93 -14.71 -17.84
N THR A 429 11.26 -15.00 -16.72
CA THR A 429 11.50 -14.37 -15.40
C THR A 429 10.55 -14.99 -14.37
N THR A 430 11.00 -16.08 -13.75
CA THR A 430 10.54 -16.45 -12.39
C THR A 430 11.74 -16.64 -11.48
N ARG A 431 12.60 -15.61 -11.39
CA ARG A 431 13.62 -15.51 -10.34
C ARG A 431 14.22 -14.11 -10.39
N VAL A 432 13.81 -13.21 -9.51
CA VAL A 432 14.66 -12.31 -8.68
C VAL A 432 13.72 -11.60 -7.70
N ALA A 433 13.43 -12.27 -6.58
CA ALA A 433 12.95 -11.64 -5.35
C ALA A 433 13.39 -12.50 -4.16
N SER A 434 14.69 -12.79 -4.10
CA SER A 434 15.36 -13.46 -2.97
C SER A 434 16.86 -13.56 -3.30
N THR A 435 17.70 -13.30 -2.30
CA THR A 435 19.18 -13.19 -2.32
C THR A 435 19.61 -11.78 -2.78
N ILE A 436 20.29 -10.96 -1.96
CA ILE A 436 21.63 -11.19 -1.43
C ILE A 436 21.79 -10.60 0.00
N THR A 437 22.31 -11.43 0.91
CA THR A 437 23.15 -11.01 2.04
C THR A 437 24.58 -11.43 1.69
N THR A 438 25.50 -10.48 1.81
CA THR A 438 26.95 -10.52 2.10
C THR A 438 27.80 -11.71 1.61
N THR A 439 28.80 -11.44 0.76
CA THR A 439 30.17 -11.94 0.96
C THR A 439 31.21 -10.99 0.34
N THR A 440 32.22 -10.68 1.13
CA THR A 440 33.46 -9.93 0.88
C THR A 440 34.40 -10.68 -0.07
N ARG A 441 34.99 -10.04 -1.09
CA ARG A 441 36.44 -10.11 -1.41
C ARG A 441 36.86 -9.19 -2.59
N VAL A 442 37.82 -8.32 -2.26
CA VAL A 442 39.01 -7.82 -3.01
C VAL A 442 39.04 -7.86 -4.55
N THR A 443 39.34 -6.67 -5.07
CA THR A 443 39.70 -6.24 -6.44
C THR A 443 40.84 -7.00 -7.13
N ARG A 444 40.76 -7.13 -8.47
CA ARG A 444 41.85 -6.76 -9.40
C ARG A 444 41.37 -6.58 -10.86
N SER A 445 42.06 -5.66 -11.53
CA SER A 445 41.92 -5.09 -12.87
C SER A 445 42.34 -6.03 -14.01
N SER A 446 41.75 -5.89 -15.22
CA SER A 446 42.50 -5.71 -16.49
C SER A 446 41.61 -5.51 -17.76
N THR A 447 41.87 -4.37 -18.42
CA THR A 447 42.04 -4.07 -19.87
C THR A 447 41.48 -4.96 -21.01
N ALA A 448 40.91 -4.26 -22.03
CA ALA A 448 41.22 -4.35 -23.48
C ALA A 448 40.07 -4.65 -24.50
N ARG A 449 39.74 -3.57 -25.23
CA ARG A 449 39.30 -3.26 -26.63
C ARG A 449 39.56 -4.31 -27.79
N PRO A 450 39.18 -4.05 -29.07
CA PRO A 450 37.86 -4.26 -29.75
C PRO A 450 37.94 -5.03 -31.11
N ALA A 451 36.80 -5.33 -31.75
CA ALA A 451 36.65 -5.60 -33.21
C ALA A 451 35.15 -5.65 -33.56
N ALA A 452 34.61 -5.42 -34.75
CA ALA A 452 34.93 -4.74 -36.00
C ALA A 452 33.62 -4.75 -36.84
N ALA A 453 33.45 -3.81 -37.77
CA ALA A 453 32.29 -3.68 -38.68
C ALA A 453 32.30 -4.74 -39.83
N PRO A 454 31.20 -4.85 -40.62
CA PRO A 454 31.14 -4.20 -41.95
C PRO A 454 29.73 -3.62 -42.29
N SER A 455 29.59 -2.37 -42.80
CA SER A 455 29.53 -1.89 -44.22
C SER A 455 28.48 -2.60 -45.11
N LEU A 456 27.34 -1.95 -45.41
CA LEU A 456 26.99 -1.05 -46.55
C LEU A 456 26.62 -1.75 -47.88
N LYS A 457 25.38 -1.53 -48.37
CA LYS A 457 25.06 -0.83 -49.65
C LYS A 457 23.54 -0.61 -49.86
N PRO A 458 23.12 0.36 -50.71
CA PRO A 458 21.84 1.08 -50.61
C PRO A 458 20.98 0.94 -51.92
N PRO A 459 20.01 1.82 -52.27
CA PRO A 459 18.68 1.43 -52.77
C PRO A 459 18.48 1.71 -54.28
N PRO A 460 17.24 1.59 -54.80
CA PRO A 460 16.83 2.37 -55.96
C PRO A 460 15.66 3.33 -55.64
N SER A 461 15.86 4.56 -56.10
CA SER A 461 14.89 5.63 -56.39
C SER A 461 14.11 5.35 -57.68
N THR A 462 12.90 5.91 -57.84
CA THR A 462 12.57 7.09 -58.71
C THR A 462 11.08 7.17 -59.05
N SER A 463 10.56 8.42 -58.97
CA SER A 463 9.59 9.12 -59.87
C SER A 463 8.20 8.50 -60.08
N SER A 464 7.10 9.19 -60.43
CA SER A 464 6.74 10.54 -60.92
C SER A 464 5.20 10.49 -61.00
N ASP A 465 4.43 11.43 -60.45
CA ASP A 465 3.86 12.65 -61.07
C ASP A 465 2.34 12.52 -61.38
N ASP A 466 1.67 13.69 -61.31
CA ASP A 466 0.42 14.09 -61.97
C ASP A 466 -0.95 13.57 -61.43
N ASP A 467 -2.03 14.36 -61.30
CA ASP A 467 -2.27 15.80 -61.45
C ASP A 467 -3.69 16.20 -60.93
N LEU A 468 -3.86 17.50 -60.62
CA LEU A 468 -5.05 18.38 -60.66
C LEU A 468 -6.46 17.92 -60.17
N SER A 469 -7.02 18.54 -59.11
CA SER A 469 -8.06 19.63 -59.10
C SER A 469 -9.52 19.18 -59.42
N SER A 470 -10.63 19.70 -58.86
CA SER A 470 -10.96 21.00 -58.29
C SER A 470 -12.27 20.98 -57.46
N LEU A 471 -12.31 21.91 -56.50
CA LEU A 471 -13.37 22.73 -55.89
C LEU A 471 -14.84 22.61 -56.38
N HIS A 472 -15.80 22.50 -55.44
CA HIS A 472 -16.90 23.48 -55.21
C HIS A 472 -17.82 23.12 -54.01
N GLU A 473 -17.92 24.03 -53.05
CA GLU A 473 -19.06 24.34 -52.17
C GLU A 473 -19.59 25.73 -52.60
N PRO A 474 -20.69 26.36 -52.08
CA PRO A 474 -21.56 26.01 -50.93
C PRO A 474 -23.09 26.22 -51.19
N SER A 475 -23.95 25.83 -50.22
CA SER A 475 -25.02 26.69 -49.62
C SER A 475 -26.08 25.88 -48.84
N SER A 476 -26.42 26.39 -47.64
CA SER A 476 -27.63 26.11 -46.81
C SER A 476 -28.65 27.27 -47.03
N PRO A 477 -29.86 27.36 -46.41
CA PRO A 477 -30.46 26.59 -45.30
C PRO A 477 -31.99 26.25 -45.46
N SER A 478 -32.56 25.50 -44.49
CA SER A 478 -33.86 25.79 -43.81
C SER A 478 -34.72 24.56 -43.45
N ALA A 479 -35.33 24.69 -42.26
CA ALA A 479 -36.61 24.14 -41.80
C ALA A 479 -36.73 22.68 -41.29
N SER A 480 -37.08 22.58 -40.00
CA SER A 480 -37.60 21.39 -39.29
C SER A 480 -39.11 21.19 -39.51
N PRO A 481 -39.61 19.94 -39.38
CA PRO A 481 -41.00 19.69 -38.97
C PRO A 481 -41.12 18.55 -37.90
N PRO A 482 -42.32 18.15 -37.40
CA PRO A 482 -42.75 18.27 -35.99
C PRO A 482 -42.74 16.92 -35.20
N PRO A 483 -43.12 16.88 -33.89
CA PRO A 483 -42.87 15.72 -33.04
C PRO A 483 -43.84 14.57 -33.32
N ARG A 484 -43.31 13.36 -33.56
CA ARG A 484 -44.13 12.15 -33.71
C ARG A 484 -44.23 11.36 -32.41
N LYS A 485 -45.49 11.09 -32.05
CA LYS A 485 -46.02 10.33 -30.92
C LYS A 485 -45.30 8.99 -30.71
N ARG A 486 -44.96 8.69 -29.45
CA ARG A 486 -44.53 7.38 -28.97
C ARG A 486 -45.59 6.32 -29.30
N LYS A 487 -45.28 5.42 -30.25
CA LYS A 487 -45.95 4.11 -30.34
C LYS A 487 -45.27 3.14 -29.38
N ARG A 488 -46.09 2.51 -28.54
CA ARG A 488 -45.73 1.46 -27.59
C ARG A 488 -45.27 0.23 -28.38
N ALA A 489 -44.02 -0.18 -28.20
CA ALA A 489 -43.52 -1.45 -28.73
C ALA A 489 -43.96 -2.61 -27.81
N PRO A 490 -44.25 -3.81 -28.37
CA PRO A 490 -44.60 -5.01 -27.59
C PRO A 490 -43.37 -5.53 -26.81
N PRO A 491 -43.55 -6.39 -25.79
CA PRO A 491 -42.45 -6.80 -24.92
C PRO A 491 -41.39 -7.52 -25.75
N SER A 492 -40.21 -6.91 -25.87
CA SER A 492 -39.06 -7.54 -26.52
C SER A 492 -38.56 -8.67 -25.63
N LYS A 493 -38.68 -9.89 -26.17
CA LYS A 493 -38.08 -11.12 -25.65
C LYS A 493 -36.65 -10.85 -25.18
N LEU A 494 -36.34 -11.31 -23.97
CA LEU A 494 -35.00 -11.38 -23.39
C LEU A 494 -34.00 -11.86 -24.45
N PRO A 495 -32.84 -11.22 -24.62
CA PRO A 495 -31.80 -11.75 -25.48
C PRO A 495 -31.35 -13.10 -24.90
N ALA A 496 -31.39 -14.12 -25.76
CA ALA A 496 -30.99 -15.47 -25.45
C ALA A 496 -29.58 -15.48 -24.82
N VAL A 497 -29.52 -16.03 -23.61
CA VAL A 497 -28.27 -16.41 -22.95
C VAL A 497 -27.48 -17.26 -23.94
N LYS A 498 -26.31 -16.77 -24.37
CA LYS A 498 -25.33 -17.63 -25.04
C LYS A 498 -25.00 -18.75 -24.04
N LYS A 499 -25.54 -19.95 -24.29
CA LYS A 499 -25.11 -21.18 -23.62
C LYS A 499 -23.58 -21.23 -23.74
N SER A 500 -22.88 -20.98 -22.65
CA SER A 500 -21.48 -21.36 -22.58
C SER A 500 -21.48 -22.86 -22.79
N ARG A 501 -20.72 -23.33 -23.78
CA ARG A 501 -20.38 -24.75 -23.89
C ARG A 501 -19.95 -25.22 -22.51
N THR A 502 -20.75 -26.10 -21.90
CA THR A 502 -20.32 -26.98 -20.83
C THR A 502 -19.12 -27.74 -21.37
N SER A 503 -17.92 -27.23 -21.11
CA SER A 503 -16.73 -28.06 -21.11
C SER A 503 -16.90 -28.99 -19.92
N SER A 504 -17.10 -30.27 -20.22
CA SER A 504 -16.93 -31.36 -19.26
C SER A 504 -15.65 -31.14 -18.42
N PRO A 505 -15.61 -31.60 -17.16
CA PRO A 505 -14.41 -31.45 -16.34
C PRO A 505 -13.22 -32.10 -17.06
N PRO A 506 -12.02 -31.52 -17.02
CA PRO A 506 -10.83 -32.23 -17.49
C PRO A 506 -10.68 -33.49 -16.63
N SER A 507 -10.89 -34.65 -17.25
CA SER A 507 -10.91 -35.98 -16.64
C SER A 507 -9.50 -36.54 -16.44
N THR A 508 -8.55 -35.70 -16.03
CA THR A 508 -7.22 -36.16 -15.65
C THR A 508 -6.90 -35.57 -14.27
N PRO A 509 -6.83 -36.40 -13.22
CA PRO A 509 -6.36 -35.95 -11.92
C PRO A 509 -4.99 -35.32 -12.12
N THR A 510 -4.87 -34.03 -11.80
CA THR A 510 -3.55 -33.40 -11.77
C THR A 510 -2.81 -34.10 -10.64
N ALA A 511 -1.63 -34.67 -10.90
CA ALA A 511 -0.87 -35.33 -9.86
C ALA A 511 -0.64 -34.35 -8.70
N PRO A 512 -0.86 -34.77 -7.44
CA PRO A 512 -0.66 -33.88 -6.31
C PRO A 512 0.82 -33.47 -6.20
N PRO A 513 1.13 -32.26 -5.69
CA PRO A 513 2.51 -31.80 -5.56
C PRO A 513 3.35 -32.75 -4.68
N PRO A 514 4.65 -32.93 -4.95
CA PRO A 514 5.52 -33.71 -4.08
C PRO A 514 5.46 -33.23 -2.62
N HIS A 515 5.44 -34.16 -1.67
CA HIS A 515 5.45 -33.89 -0.22
C HIS A 515 4.29 -33.02 0.30
N TRP A 516 3.20 -32.85 -0.46
CA TRP A 516 2.08 -32.01 -0.03
C TRP A 516 1.46 -32.47 1.30
N GLU A 517 1.34 -33.79 1.52
CA GLU A 517 0.79 -34.36 2.75
C GLU A 517 1.66 -34.06 3.96
N GLU A 518 2.97 -34.14 3.80
CA GLU A 518 3.95 -33.83 4.85
C GLU A 518 3.86 -32.35 5.22
N VAL A 519 3.87 -31.45 4.22
CA VAL A 519 3.70 -30.00 4.43
C VAL A 519 2.37 -29.69 5.11
N TYR A 520 1.30 -30.38 4.72
CA TYR A 520 -0.03 -30.23 5.30
C TYR A 520 -0.05 -30.68 6.77
N LYS A 521 0.47 -31.88 7.08
CA LYS A 521 0.56 -32.42 8.44
C LYS A 521 1.45 -31.57 9.35
N LEU A 522 2.59 -31.10 8.86
CA LEU A 522 3.45 -30.17 9.59
C LEU A 522 2.71 -28.87 9.90
N THR A 523 1.97 -28.33 8.93
CA THR A 523 1.16 -27.13 9.15
C THR A 523 0.08 -27.38 10.20
N GLN A 524 -0.59 -28.53 10.17
CA GLN A 524 -1.56 -28.92 11.21
C GLN A 524 -0.89 -29.01 12.59
N ALA A 525 0.25 -29.67 12.71
CA ALA A 525 0.98 -29.79 13.97
C ALA A 525 1.41 -28.42 14.53
N MET A 526 1.87 -27.51 13.65
CA MET A 526 2.20 -26.13 14.04
C MET A 526 0.97 -25.35 14.52
N ARG A 527 -0.20 -25.59 13.90
CA ARG A 527 -1.45 -24.92 14.25
C ARG A 527 -2.11 -25.51 15.49
N ALA A 528 -1.88 -26.78 15.80
CA ALA A 528 -2.42 -27.44 16.98
C ALA A 528 -1.99 -26.77 18.31
N THR A 529 -0.83 -26.11 18.33
CA THR A 529 -0.28 -25.44 19.53
C THR A 529 -0.38 -23.91 19.49
N THR A 530 -0.97 -23.34 18.42
CA THR A 530 -1.00 -21.89 18.21
C THR A 530 -2.43 -21.44 17.94
N ILE A 531 -3.00 -20.58 18.79
CA ILE A 531 -4.30 -19.95 18.52
C ILE A 531 -4.09 -18.71 17.64
N ALA A 532 -4.84 -18.62 16.54
CA ALA A 532 -4.89 -17.47 15.65
C ALA A 532 -6.24 -16.77 15.73
N PRO A 533 -6.33 -15.49 15.33
CA PRO A 533 -7.60 -14.77 15.26
C PRO A 533 -8.72 -15.51 14.50
N VAL A 534 -8.40 -16.22 13.41
CA VAL A 534 -9.42 -16.96 12.66
C VAL A 534 -10.09 -18.08 13.47
N ASP A 535 -9.44 -18.63 14.50
CA ASP A 535 -9.98 -19.75 15.29
C ASP A 535 -11.07 -19.31 16.26
N THR A 536 -10.92 -18.09 16.82
CA THR A 536 -11.83 -17.55 17.83
C THR A 536 -12.74 -16.46 17.30
N MET A 537 -12.35 -15.83 16.19
CA MET A 537 -12.99 -14.63 15.62
C MET A 537 -13.23 -14.76 14.11
N GLY A 538 -12.99 -15.92 13.51
CA GLY A 538 -13.24 -16.16 12.09
C GLY A 538 -14.74 -16.23 11.78
N CYS A 539 -15.11 -15.89 10.54
CA CYS A 539 -16.53 -15.77 10.17
C CYS A 539 -17.36 -17.04 10.37
N ALA A 540 -16.74 -18.21 10.31
CA ALA A 540 -17.41 -19.50 10.50
C ALA A 540 -17.78 -19.78 11.97
N VAL A 541 -17.22 -19.03 12.94
CA VAL A 541 -17.44 -19.27 14.38
C VAL A 541 -18.23 -18.14 15.06
N LEU A 542 -18.61 -17.09 14.33
CA LEU A 542 -19.27 -15.91 14.88
C LEU A 542 -20.80 -16.01 14.94
N ALA A 543 -21.42 -17.01 14.32
CA ALA A 543 -22.87 -17.22 14.44
C ALA A 543 -23.24 -17.65 15.88
N ASP A 544 -24.37 -17.16 16.38
CA ASP A 544 -24.92 -17.55 17.67
C ASP A 544 -25.49 -18.97 17.58
N ARG A 545 -24.79 -19.94 18.19
CA ARG A 545 -25.16 -21.36 18.14
C ARG A 545 -26.49 -21.67 18.82
N ALA A 546 -27.01 -20.76 19.66
CA ALA A 546 -28.31 -20.92 20.30
C ALA A 546 -29.47 -20.35 19.46
N ALA A 547 -29.18 -19.61 18.39
CA ALA A 547 -30.21 -19.05 17.51
C ALA A 547 -30.79 -20.10 16.55
N PRO A 548 -32.00 -19.88 15.97
CA PRO A 548 -32.53 -20.72 14.90
C PRO A 548 -31.54 -20.86 13.72
N VAL A 549 -31.60 -21.98 13.01
CA VAL A 549 -30.63 -22.31 11.95
C VAL A 549 -30.57 -21.24 10.85
N GLU A 550 -31.71 -20.68 10.47
CA GLU A 550 -31.84 -19.63 9.47
C GLU A 550 -31.15 -18.33 9.94
N VAL A 551 -31.25 -18.03 11.24
CA VAL A 551 -30.56 -16.90 11.87
C VAL A 551 -29.05 -17.15 11.91
N GLN A 552 -28.60 -18.36 12.23
CA GLN A 552 -27.19 -18.73 12.18
C GLN A 552 -26.60 -18.58 10.78
N ARG A 553 -27.34 -19.01 9.75
CA ARG A 553 -26.96 -18.85 8.34
C ARG A 553 -26.85 -17.39 7.95
N TYR A 554 -27.84 -16.58 8.33
CA TYR A 554 -27.84 -15.14 8.07
C TYR A 554 -26.66 -14.42 8.74
N GLN A 555 -26.37 -14.75 10.00
CA GLN A 555 -25.23 -14.21 10.74
C GLN A 555 -23.90 -14.60 10.10
N THR A 556 -23.77 -15.85 9.63
CA THR A 556 -22.60 -16.34 8.91
C THR A 556 -22.37 -15.57 7.62
N LEU A 557 -23.43 -15.39 6.81
CA LEU A 557 -23.37 -14.60 5.57
C LEU A 557 -22.97 -13.15 5.85
N THR A 558 -23.62 -12.51 6.83
CA THR A 558 -23.32 -11.13 7.21
C THR A 558 -21.87 -10.98 7.68
N SER A 559 -21.37 -11.93 8.48
CA SER A 559 -19.97 -11.95 8.91
C SER A 559 -19.02 -12.02 7.71
N LEU A 560 -19.30 -12.87 6.73
CA LEU A 560 -18.48 -12.98 5.53
C LEU A 560 -18.49 -11.69 4.71
N MET A 561 -19.65 -11.04 4.54
CA MET A 561 -19.76 -9.75 3.86
C MET A 561 -18.91 -8.67 4.55
N LEU A 562 -18.95 -8.62 5.89
CA LEU A 562 -18.15 -7.69 6.69
C LEU A 562 -16.64 -8.00 6.63
N SER A 563 -16.25 -9.27 6.49
CA SER A 563 -14.84 -9.71 6.52
C SER A 563 -13.98 -9.20 5.36
N SER A 564 -14.59 -8.82 4.24
CA SER A 564 -13.83 -8.37 3.06
C SER A 564 -12.92 -7.19 3.40
N GLN A 565 -11.60 -7.37 3.22
CA GLN A 565 -10.59 -6.34 3.53
C GLN A 565 -10.69 -5.80 4.97
N THR A 566 -11.15 -6.64 5.92
CA THR A 566 -11.28 -6.30 7.33
C THR A 566 -10.67 -7.42 8.16
N LYS A 567 -9.96 -7.08 9.25
CA LYS A 567 -9.35 -8.08 10.14
C LYS A 567 -10.46 -8.87 10.86
N ASP A 568 -10.22 -10.15 11.16
CA ASP A 568 -11.17 -11.00 11.88
C ASP A 568 -11.60 -10.39 13.22
N THR A 569 -10.66 -9.80 13.97
CA THR A 569 -10.93 -9.13 15.25
C THR A 569 -11.94 -7.97 15.13
N VAL A 570 -11.85 -7.18 14.06
CA VAL A 570 -12.76 -6.06 13.80
C VAL A 570 -14.12 -6.57 13.33
N THR A 571 -14.11 -7.63 12.51
CA THR A 571 -15.34 -8.29 12.04
C THR A 571 -16.13 -8.88 13.21
N ALA A 572 -15.45 -9.56 14.14
CA ALA A 572 -16.06 -10.13 15.34
C ALA A 572 -16.70 -9.05 16.23
N VAL A 573 -16.00 -7.94 16.48
CA VAL A 573 -16.56 -6.81 17.22
C VAL A 573 -17.80 -6.25 16.52
N ALA A 574 -17.75 -6.07 15.19
CA ALA A 574 -18.89 -5.56 14.45
C ALA A 574 -20.11 -6.49 14.48
N ILE A 575 -19.90 -7.81 14.35
CA ILE A 575 -20.96 -8.80 14.47
C ILE A 575 -21.55 -8.79 15.89
N GLN A 576 -20.70 -8.70 16.92
CA GLN A 576 -21.18 -8.60 18.30
C GLN A 576 -21.99 -7.33 18.53
N THR A 577 -21.53 -6.19 18.02
CA THR A 577 -22.27 -4.92 18.08
C THR A 577 -23.62 -5.01 17.38
N LEU A 578 -23.69 -5.62 16.20
CA LEU A 578 -24.95 -5.83 15.50
C LEU A 578 -25.90 -6.73 16.30
N LYS A 579 -25.39 -7.82 16.89
CA LYS A 579 -26.18 -8.72 17.73
C LYS A 579 -26.73 -8.04 18.99
N SER A 580 -25.95 -7.17 19.63
CA SER A 580 -26.36 -6.52 20.88
C SER A 580 -27.20 -5.26 20.65
N SER A 581 -26.98 -4.55 19.54
CA SER A 581 -27.54 -3.21 19.31
C SER A 581 -28.75 -3.20 18.39
N LEU A 582 -28.98 -4.26 17.60
CA LEU A 582 -30.20 -4.39 16.80
C LEU A 582 -31.35 -4.93 17.66
N PRO A 583 -32.56 -4.36 17.55
CA PRO A 583 -33.74 -4.88 18.25
C PRO A 583 -34.01 -6.34 17.85
N GLY A 584 -34.03 -7.27 18.79
CA GLY A 584 -34.20 -8.70 18.50
C GLY A 584 -32.94 -9.41 17.98
N GLY A 585 -31.78 -8.75 17.98
CA GLY A 585 -30.50 -9.30 17.58
C GLY A 585 -30.19 -9.18 16.10
N LEU A 586 -29.12 -9.85 15.65
CA LEU A 586 -28.75 -9.89 14.23
C LEU A 586 -29.61 -10.94 13.50
N THR A 587 -30.83 -10.54 13.15
CA THR A 587 -31.79 -11.32 12.35
C THR A 587 -32.11 -10.59 11.04
N LEU A 588 -32.75 -11.29 10.11
CA LEU A 588 -33.17 -10.70 8.85
C LEU A 588 -34.18 -9.56 9.07
N GLU A 589 -35.14 -9.79 9.96
CA GLU A 589 -36.22 -8.88 10.33
C GLU A 589 -35.66 -7.61 10.96
N SER A 590 -34.73 -7.75 11.91
CA SER A 590 -34.08 -6.63 12.59
C SER A 590 -33.32 -5.75 11.61
N VAL A 591 -32.61 -6.35 10.65
CA VAL A 591 -31.88 -5.61 9.60
C VAL A 591 -32.86 -4.95 8.62
N LEU A 592 -33.98 -5.58 8.27
CA LEU A 592 -35.02 -4.99 7.44
C LEU A 592 -35.72 -3.81 8.10
N ALA A 593 -35.94 -3.85 9.42
CA ALA A 593 -36.55 -2.77 10.18
C ALA A 593 -35.58 -1.60 10.46
N THR A 594 -34.28 -1.84 10.46
CA THR A 594 -33.27 -0.82 10.83
C THR A 594 -32.85 0.04 9.64
N PRO A 595 -32.82 1.39 9.74
CA PRO A 595 -32.32 2.24 8.66
C PRO A 595 -30.88 1.90 8.26
N GLU A 596 -30.56 2.02 6.97
CA GLU A 596 -29.21 1.76 6.45
C GLU A 596 -28.13 2.58 7.18
N THR A 597 -28.42 3.86 7.45
CA THR A 597 -27.54 4.76 8.20
C THR A 597 -27.21 4.24 9.59
N ARG A 598 -28.17 3.61 10.26
CA ARG A 598 -27.94 3.01 11.58
C ARG A 598 -27.10 1.75 11.48
N ILE A 599 -27.31 0.92 10.47
CA ILE A 599 -26.43 -0.24 10.22
C ILE A 599 -25.00 0.25 9.99
N ASP A 600 -24.83 1.31 9.19
CA ASP A 600 -23.54 1.94 8.89
C ASP A 600 -22.81 2.42 10.15
N GLU A 601 -23.51 3.13 11.04
CA GLU A 601 -22.99 3.56 12.35
C GLU A 601 -22.49 2.38 13.19
N LEU A 602 -23.28 1.30 13.28
CA LEU A 602 -22.96 0.13 14.09
C LEU A 602 -21.73 -0.63 13.57
N ILE A 603 -21.47 -0.56 12.26
CA ILE A 603 -20.32 -1.22 11.64
C ILE A 603 -19.21 -0.23 11.23
N CYS A 604 -19.22 1.02 11.69
CA CYS A 604 -18.32 2.09 11.22
C CYS A 604 -16.81 1.80 11.34
N LYS A 605 -16.44 0.83 12.18
CA LYS A 605 -15.04 0.36 12.33
C LYS A 605 -14.61 -0.65 11.25
N VAL A 606 -15.57 -1.23 10.51
CA VAL A 606 -15.32 -2.14 9.39
C VAL A 606 -14.85 -1.35 8.18
N GLY A 607 -13.84 -1.84 7.46
CA GLY A 607 -13.38 -1.19 6.23
C GLY A 607 -14.48 -1.18 5.17
N PHE A 608 -14.69 -0.05 4.48
CA PHE A 608 -15.80 0.14 3.52
C PHE A 608 -17.21 -0.04 4.12
N HIS A 609 -17.40 0.32 5.40
CA HIS A 609 -18.67 0.19 6.14
C HIS A 609 -19.88 0.74 5.39
N ALA A 610 -19.82 1.95 4.83
CA ALA A 610 -20.95 2.57 4.13
C ALA A 610 -21.46 1.74 2.93
N THR A 611 -20.54 1.16 2.15
CA THR A 611 -20.90 0.27 1.05
C THR A 611 -21.41 -1.08 1.56
N LYS A 612 -20.84 -1.58 2.65
CA LYS A 612 -21.28 -2.84 3.27
C LYS A 612 -22.65 -2.73 3.91
N ALA A 613 -23.00 -1.60 4.53
CA ALA A 613 -24.32 -1.34 5.06
C ALA A 613 -25.38 -1.39 3.94
N LYS A 614 -25.09 -0.75 2.79
CA LYS A 614 -25.91 -0.85 1.57
C LYS A 614 -26.09 -2.30 1.12
N TYR A 615 -25.01 -3.06 1.03
CA TYR A 615 -25.06 -4.46 0.59
C TYR A 615 -25.81 -5.35 1.56
N ILE A 616 -25.60 -5.18 2.87
CA ILE A 616 -26.32 -5.93 3.92
C ILE A 616 -27.82 -5.63 3.83
N LYS A 617 -28.19 -4.34 3.71
CA LYS A 617 -29.59 -3.93 3.57
C LYS A 617 -30.23 -4.46 2.29
N ALA A 618 -29.55 -4.32 1.16
CA ALA A 618 -30.04 -4.82 -0.13
C ALA A 618 -30.13 -6.36 -0.16
N THR A 619 -29.18 -7.05 0.48
CA THR A 619 -29.22 -8.51 0.65
C THR A 619 -30.43 -8.90 1.46
N ALA A 620 -30.67 -8.26 2.61
CA ALA A 620 -31.84 -8.55 3.45
C ALA A 620 -33.16 -8.43 2.67
N VAL A 621 -33.30 -7.39 1.85
CA VAL A 621 -34.46 -7.22 0.95
C VAL A 621 -34.57 -8.37 -0.05
N LEU A 622 -33.47 -8.75 -0.70
CA LEU A 622 -33.46 -9.88 -1.64
C LEU A 622 -33.79 -11.23 -0.99
N LEU A 623 -33.32 -11.47 0.24
CA LEU A 623 -33.60 -12.72 0.96
C LEU A 623 -35.09 -12.84 1.27
N ARG A 624 -35.71 -11.75 1.76
CA ARG A 624 -37.16 -11.68 1.99
C ARG A 624 -37.94 -11.90 0.68
N ASP A 625 -37.56 -11.20 -0.38
CA ASP A 625 -38.38 -11.12 -1.60
C ASP A 625 -38.21 -12.34 -2.52
N ARG A 626 -37.03 -12.99 -2.52
CA ARG A 626 -36.70 -14.03 -3.52
C ARG A 626 -36.28 -15.37 -2.93
N TRP A 627 -35.91 -15.43 -1.66
CA TRP A 627 -35.34 -16.63 -1.03
C TRP A 627 -36.11 -17.07 0.21
N GLY A 628 -37.36 -16.60 0.37
CA GLY A 628 -38.24 -17.05 1.45
C GLY A 628 -37.73 -16.73 2.85
N GLY A 629 -36.85 -15.73 2.99
CA GLY A 629 -36.28 -15.33 4.28
C GLY A 629 -35.01 -16.04 4.72
N ASP A 630 -34.48 -17.01 3.95
CA ASP A 630 -33.18 -17.65 4.22
C ASP A 630 -32.15 -17.28 3.13
N ILE A 631 -30.88 -17.60 3.36
CA ILE A 631 -29.81 -17.41 2.38
C ILE A 631 -29.95 -18.44 1.22
N PRO A 632 -29.45 -18.15 0.01
CA PRO A 632 -29.51 -19.10 -1.11
C PRO A 632 -28.75 -20.41 -0.81
N PRO A 633 -29.33 -21.59 -1.12
CA PRO A 633 -28.69 -22.90 -0.89
C PRO A 633 -27.80 -23.38 -2.05
N THR A 634 -27.32 -22.44 -2.89
CA THR A 634 -26.42 -22.71 -4.03
C THR A 634 -25.32 -21.65 -4.13
N ILE A 635 -24.17 -22.01 -4.71
CA ILE A 635 -23.04 -21.08 -4.92
C ILE A 635 -23.45 -19.92 -5.83
N GLU A 636 -24.13 -20.21 -6.95
CA GLU A 636 -24.61 -19.20 -7.89
C GLU A 636 -25.63 -18.26 -7.23
N GLY A 637 -26.50 -18.81 -6.38
CA GLY A 637 -27.45 -18.03 -5.60
C GLY A 637 -26.75 -17.08 -4.65
N LEU A 638 -25.75 -17.54 -3.90
CA LEU A 638 -24.97 -16.70 -2.99
C LEU A 638 -24.20 -15.60 -3.74
N ILE A 639 -23.55 -15.92 -4.86
CA ILE A 639 -22.83 -14.93 -5.70
C ILE A 639 -23.78 -13.88 -6.29
N SER A 640 -25.06 -14.20 -6.46
CA SER A 640 -26.04 -13.23 -6.95
C SER A 640 -26.36 -12.11 -5.94
N LEU A 641 -25.99 -12.28 -4.67
CA LEU A 641 -26.20 -11.29 -3.63
C LEU A 641 -25.17 -10.15 -3.72
N PRO A 642 -25.58 -8.89 -3.47
CA PRO A 642 -24.70 -7.75 -3.60
C PRO A 642 -23.52 -7.84 -2.62
N GLY A 643 -22.30 -7.70 -3.15
CA GLY A 643 -21.08 -7.76 -2.36
C GLY A 643 -20.56 -9.16 -2.04
N VAL A 644 -21.24 -10.23 -2.47
CA VAL A 644 -20.82 -11.62 -2.25
C VAL A 644 -20.04 -12.13 -3.46
N GLY A 645 -18.75 -12.39 -3.26
CA GLY A 645 -17.88 -12.99 -4.30
C GLY A 645 -17.72 -14.51 -4.17
N PRO A 646 -17.09 -15.19 -5.14
CA PRO A 646 -16.92 -16.65 -5.14
C PRO A 646 -16.33 -17.22 -3.84
N LYS A 647 -15.27 -16.61 -3.28
CA LYS A 647 -14.70 -17.02 -1.98
C LYS A 647 -15.77 -17.08 -0.90
N MET A 648 -16.55 -16.00 -0.76
CA MET A 648 -17.55 -15.89 0.29
C MET A 648 -18.65 -16.93 0.09
N ALA A 649 -19.06 -17.18 -1.15
CA ALA A 649 -20.06 -18.20 -1.44
C ALA A 649 -19.59 -19.61 -1.03
N TYR A 650 -18.36 -20.01 -1.35
CA TYR A 650 -17.83 -21.32 -0.93
C TYR A 650 -17.69 -21.44 0.60
N LEU A 651 -17.17 -20.39 1.27
CA LEU A 651 -17.07 -20.39 2.73
C LEU A 651 -18.44 -20.38 3.41
N CYS A 652 -19.41 -19.66 2.84
CA CYS A 652 -20.78 -19.60 3.36
C CYS A 652 -21.47 -20.96 3.17
N MET A 653 -21.31 -21.61 2.02
CA MET A 653 -21.85 -22.95 1.78
C MET A 653 -21.30 -23.98 2.78
N SER A 654 -19.99 -23.93 3.03
CA SER A 654 -19.33 -24.80 3.99
C SER A 654 -19.81 -24.52 5.43
N ALA A 655 -19.75 -23.27 5.89
CA ALA A 655 -20.03 -22.91 7.28
C ALA A 655 -21.52 -22.86 7.64
N ALA A 656 -22.38 -22.45 6.72
CA ALA A 656 -23.81 -22.20 6.97
C ALA A 656 -24.69 -23.40 6.57
N TRP A 657 -24.27 -24.16 5.55
CA TRP A 657 -25.00 -25.33 5.05
C TRP A 657 -24.32 -26.67 5.32
N GLY A 658 -23.09 -26.67 5.85
CA GLY A 658 -22.31 -27.90 6.06
C GLY A 658 -21.93 -28.59 4.75
N ARG A 659 -21.86 -27.85 3.64
CA ARG A 659 -21.66 -28.40 2.29
C ARG A 659 -20.35 -27.89 1.69
N ASP A 660 -19.36 -28.75 1.60
CA ASP A 660 -18.08 -28.43 0.95
C ASP A 660 -18.16 -28.65 -0.58
N GLU A 661 -18.61 -27.61 -1.26
CA GLU A 661 -18.75 -27.57 -2.73
C GLU A 661 -17.51 -27.01 -3.45
N GLY A 662 -16.60 -26.40 -2.69
CA GLY A 662 -15.34 -25.91 -3.19
C GLY A 662 -14.50 -25.25 -2.12
N VAL A 663 -13.28 -24.91 -2.49
CA VAL A 663 -12.31 -24.29 -1.57
C VAL A 663 -12.45 -22.77 -1.58
N GLY A 664 -12.76 -22.18 -0.43
CA GLY A 664 -12.70 -20.73 -0.26
C GLY A 664 -11.26 -20.23 -0.30
N VAL A 665 -10.80 -19.64 -1.41
CA VAL A 665 -9.43 -19.13 -1.53
C VAL A 665 -9.39 -17.64 -1.23
N ASP A 666 -8.56 -17.27 -0.25
CA ASP A 666 -8.29 -15.88 0.10
C ASP A 666 -6.82 -15.52 -0.09
N VAL A 667 -6.43 -14.32 0.35
CA VAL A 667 -5.06 -13.84 0.23
C VAL A 667 -4.03 -14.67 1.00
N HIS A 668 -4.44 -15.41 2.04
CA HIS A 668 -3.56 -16.31 2.80
C HIS A 668 -3.40 -17.62 2.04
N VAL A 669 -4.51 -18.29 1.72
CA VAL A 669 -4.50 -19.56 0.97
C VAL A 669 -3.74 -19.38 -0.34
N HIS A 670 -4.12 -18.37 -1.13
CA HIS A 670 -3.47 -18.07 -2.41
C HIS A 670 -1.96 -17.85 -2.27
N ARG A 671 -1.54 -17.02 -1.30
CA ARG A 671 -0.11 -16.71 -1.11
C ARG A 671 0.68 -17.93 -0.64
N ILE A 672 0.16 -18.67 0.32
CA ILE A 672 0.88 -19.76 0.98
C ILE A 672 1.06 -20.93 0.04
N THR A 673 0.00 -21.37 -0.65
CA THR A 673 0.09 -22.53 -1.54
C THR A 673 0.92 -22.24 -2.79
N ASN A 674 0.91 -20.99 -3.31
CA ASN A 674 1.87 -20.58 -4.34
C ASN A 674 3.31 -20.50 -3.80
N ARG A 675 3.51 -20.08 -2.54
CA ARG A 675 4.85 -20.01 -1.91
C ARG A 675 5.44 -21.39 -1.63
N TRP A 676 4.61 -22.37 -1.27
CA TRP A 676 5.00 -23.77 -1.15
C TRP A 676 5.24 -24.46 -2.50
N GLY A 677 4.88 -23.81 -3.60
CA GLY A 677 5.02 -24.37 -4.94
C GLY A 677 3.98 -25.45 -5.27
N TRP A 678 2.89 -25.56 -4.50
CA TRP A 678 1.79 -26.49 -4.80
C TRP A 678 1.12 -26.20 -6.14
N HIS A 679 1.18 -24.96 -6.58
CA HIS A 679 0.77 -24.53 -7.92
C HIS A 679 1.41 -23.18 -8.24
N ARG A 680 1.33 -22.77 -9.51
CA ARG A 680 1.74 -21.44 -9.99
C ARG A 680 0.54 -20.76 -10.64
N THR A 681 -0.19 -20.00 -9.85
CA THR A 681 -1.46 -19.38 -10.24
C THR A 681 -1.41 -17.88 -9.97
N ARG A 682 -2.11 -17.09 -10.78
CA ARG A 682 -2.09 -15.62 -10.70
C ARG A 682 -3.29 -15.05 -9.97
N THR A 683 -4.38 -15.82 -9.89
CA THR A 683 -5.63 -15.38 -9.27
C THR A 683 -6.10 -16.38 -8.21
N PRO A 684 -6.85 -15.93 -7.18
CA PRO A 684 -7.46 -16.84 -6.19
C PRO A 684 -8.35 -17.90 -6.82
N GLU A 685 -9.05 -17.57 -7.91
CA GLU A 685 -9.93 -18.51 -8.62
C GLU A 685 -9.14 -19.59 -9.35
N GLU A 686 -7.99 -19.26 -9.95
CA GLU A 686 -7.07 -20.25 -10.48
C GLU A 686 -6.50 -21.16 -9.37
N THR A 687 -6.13 -20.60 -8.22
CA THR A 687 -5.69 -21.38 -7.05
C THR A 687 -6.78 -22.34 -6.59
N ARG A 688 -8.05 -21.90 -6.52
CA ARG A 688 -9.17 -22.76 -6.13
C ARG A 688 -9.27 -23.97 -7.04
N LYS A 689 -9.32 -23.74 -8.36
CA LYS A 689 -9.39 -24.80 -9.36
C LYS A 689 -8.18 -25.75 -9.27
N ALA A 690 -6.99 -25.19 -9.07
CA ALA A 690 -5.76 -25.97 -8.92
C ALA A 690 -5.79 -26.85 -7.66
N LEU A 691 -6.19 -26.30 -6.51
CA LEU A 691 -6.32 -27.07 -5.27
C LEU A 691 -7.38 -28.18 -5.42
N GLN A 692 -8.56 -27.85 -5.95
CA GLN A 692 -9.63 -28.83 -6.12
C GLN A 692 -9.30 -29.96 -7.12
N ALA A 693 -8.32 -29.76 -8.00
CA ALA A 693 -7.94 -30.77 -8.99
C ALA A 693 -7.16 -31.95 -8.37
N TRP A 694 -6.61 -31.81 -7.17
CA TRP A 694 -5.75 -32.83 -6.55
C TRP A 694 -5.89 -32.96 -5.03
N LEU A 695 -6.31 -31.91 -4.32
CA LEU A 695 -6.47 -31.94 -2.87
C LEU A 695 -7.69 -32.82 -2.50
N PRO A 696 -7.53 -33.81 -1.61
CA PRO A 696 -8.65 -34.66 -1.19
C PRO A 696 -9.82 -33.84 -0.64
N ARG A 697 -11.04 -34.25 -0.98
CA ARG A 697 -12.26 -33.47 -0.71
C ARG A 697 -12.50 -33.27 0.78
N GLU A 698 -12.08 -34.22 1.59
CA GLU A 698 -12.15 -34.22 3.06
C GLU A 698 -11.34 -33.06 3.67
N LYS A 699 -10.38 -32.49 2.91
CA LYS A 699 -9.54 -31.37 3.33
C LYS A 699 -10.10 -30.00 2.93
N TRP A 700 -11.15 -29.95 2.11
CA TRP A 700 -11.66 -28.69 1.57
C TRP A 700 -12.29 -27.80 2.65
N HIS A 701 -12.93 -28.41 3.66
CA HIS A 701 -13.50 -27.72 4.81
C HIS A 701 -12.43 -26.97 5.62
N GLU A 702 -11.39 -27.70 6.04
CA GLU A 702 -10.42 -27.22 7.03
C GLU A 702 -9.28 -26.37 6.42
N ILE A 703 -8.98 -26.50 5.13
CA ILE A 703 -7.80 -25.89 4.54
C ILE A 703 -7.79 -24.36 4.60
N ASN A 704 -8.96 -23.70 4.47
CA ASN A 704 -9.00 -22.24 4.57
C ASN A 704 -8.60 -21.79 5.97
N ALA A 705 -9.28 -22.25 7.01
CA ALA A 705 -9.00 -21.87 8.39
C ALA A 705 -7.56 -22.21 8.79
N LEU A 706 -7.07 -23.40 8.40
CA LEU A 706 -5.71 -23.85 8.65
C LEU A 706 -4.68 -22.85 8.10
N LEU A 707 -4.81 -22.49 6.82
CA LEU A 707 -3.84 -21.64 6.13
C LEU A 707 -4.02 -20.14 6.46
N VAL A 708 -5.23 -19.69 6.75
CA VAL A 708 -5.46 -18.33 7.27
C VAL A 708 -4.76 -18.19 8.61
N GLY A 709 -4.99 -19.10 9.56
CA GLY A 709 -4.35 -19.07 10.87
C GLY A 709 -2.84 -19.19 10.79
N PHE A 710 -2.33 -20.08 9.92
CA PHE A 710 -0.89 -20.19 9.64
C PHE A 710 -0.33 -18.91 9.04
N GLY A 711 -1.06 -18.27 8.13
CA GLY A 711 -0.66 -17.00 7.52
C GLY A 711 -0.77 -15.79 8.44
N GLN A 712 -1.59 -15.86 9.50
CA GLN A 712 -1.72 -14.83 10.54
C GLN A 712 -0.61 -14.93 11.60
N THR A 713 -0.07 -16.13 11.83
CA THR A 713 0.85 -16.39 12.96
C THR A 713 2.28 -16.71 12.55
N VAL A 714 2.48 -17.40 11.41
CA VAL A 714 3.78 -17.94 10.98
C VAL A 714 4.16 -17.42 9.59
N CYS A 715 3.38 -17.74 8.56
CA CYS A 715 3.68 -17.39 7.16
C CYS A 715 3.13 -16.01 6.81
N LEU A 716 3.66 -15.01 7.52
CA LEU A 716 3.31 -13.61 7.35
C LEU A 716 3.61 -13.14 5.91
N PRO A 717 2.85 -12.15 5.38
CA PRO A 717 3.09 -11.59 4.06
C PRO A 717 4.52 -11.05 3.90
N VAL A 718 5.01 -10.36 4.95
CA VAL A 718 6.35 -9.81 5.06
C VAL A 718 7.03 -10.45 6.28
N GLY A 719 8.29 -10.89 6.12
CA GLY A 719 9.06 -11.52 7.20
C GLY A 719 8.43 -12.81 7.74
N PRO A 720 8.18 -13.85 6.90
CA PRO A 720 7.67 -15.12 7.39
C PRO A 720 8.63 -15.70 8.43
N ARG A 721 8.09 -16.28 9.52
CA ARG A 721 8.86 -16.76 10.67
C ARG A 721 9.49 -18.14 10.41
N CYS A 722 10.24 -18.28 9.31
CA CYS A 722 10.78 -19.55 8.82
C CYS A 722 11.82 -20.19 9.75
N GLY A 723 12.56 -19.39 10.55
CA GLY A 723 13.68 -19.87 11.37
C GLY A 723 13.33 -20.32 12.80
N GLY A 724 12.10 -20.05 13.27
CA GLY A 724 11.74 -20.22 14.68
C GLY A 724 11.43 -21.64 15.13
N TRP A 725 11.01 -22.52 14.21
CA TRP A 725 10.35 -23.79 14.60
C TRP A 725 11.00 -25.05 14.01
N VAL A 726 11.79 -24.94 12.94
CA VAL A 726 12.56 -26.07 12.36
C VAL A 726 13.64 -26.60 13.33
N LYS A 727 13.89 -25.92 14.46
CA LYS A 727 14.86 -26.38 15.47
C LYS A 727 14.35 -27.49 16.40
N LYS A 728 13.04 -27.77 16.47
CA LYS A 728 12.51 -28.77 17.44
C LYS A 728 12.39 -30.20 16.94
N GLU A 729 12.55 -30.47 15.64
CA GLU A 729 12.69 -31.84 15.12
C GLU A 729 13.76 -31.88 14.04
N ARG A 730 15.04 -31.91 14.46
CA ARG A 730 16.09 -32.46 13.58
C ARG A 730 15.83 -33.95 13.47
N ILE A 731 15.18 -34.37 12.38
CA ILE A 731 15.35 -35.72 11.85
C ILE A 731 16.87 -35.94 11.72
N LYS A 732 17.40 -36.93 12.43
CA LYS A 732 18.81 -37.32 12.37
C LYS A 732 19.13 -37.64 10.91
N LYS A 733 19.87 -36.76 10.23
CA LYS A 733 20.53 -37.09 8.96
C LYS A 733 21.74 -37.94 9.29
N GLU A 734 21.68 -39.24 9.01
CA GLU A 734 22.88 -40.04 8.79
C GLU A 734 23.63 -39.48 7.57
N LYS A 735 24.94 -39.37 7.70
CA LYS A 735 25.86 -38.92 6.65
C LYS A 735 25.87 -39.98 5.54
N VAL A 736 25.56 -39.56 4.32
CA VAL A 736 26.01 -40.28 3.11
C VAL A 736 27.17 -39.46 2.55
N GLU A 737 28.38 -40.00 2.68
CA GLU A 737 29.56 -39.50 1.96
C GLU A 737 29.46 -39.96 0.51
N VAL A 738 29.55 -39.01 -0.43
CA VAL A 738 29.67 -39.29 -1.86
C VAL A 738 31.13 -39.09 -2.23
N VAL A 739 31.81 -40.20 -2.48
CA VAL A 739 33.14 -40.24 -3.12
C VAL A 739 32.98 -39.84 -4.58
N LYS A 740 33.90 -39.02 -5.08
CA LYS A 740 34.02 -38.67 -6.49
C LYS A 740 34.80 -39.78 -7.20
N GLU A 741 34.28 -40.29 -8.31
CA GLU A 741 35.07 -41.02 -9.31
C GLU A 741 35.05 -40.23 -10.61
N GLU A 742 36.23 -40.19 -11.24
CA GLU A 742 36.52 -39.62 -12.56
C GLU A 742 36.22 -40.67 -13.64
N ASP A 743 35.82 -40.19 -14.81
CA ASP A 743 35.43 -41.00 -15.96
C ASP A 743 36.64 -41.70 -16.62
N GLU A 744 36.51 -43.01 -16.91
CA GLU A 744 37.22 -43.68 -18.00
C GLU A 744 36.22 -44.51 -18.84
N ASP A 745 36.45 -44.44 -20.16
CA ASP A 745 35.63 -44.96 -21.24
C ASP A 745 35.64 -46.51 -21.34
N GLU A 746 34.52 -47.13 -21.73
CA GLU A 746 34.42 -48.04 -22.90
C GLU A 746 33.04 -48.74 -23.02
N GLU A 747 32.73 -49.13 -24.27
CA GLU A 747 31.50 -49.75 -24.78
C GLU A 747 31.07 -51.05 -24.07
N VAL A 748 29.77 -51.40 -24.14
CA VAL A 748 29.25 -52.63 -24.81
C VAL A 748 27.75 -52.81 -24.56
N VAL A 749 27.12 -53.36 -25.60
CA VAL A 749 25.70 -53.54 -25.94
C VAL A 749 25.01 -54.68 -25.15
N THR A 750 23.66 -54.70 -25.21
CA THR A 750 22.69 -55.73 -24.76
C THR A 750 22.39 -55.74 -23.25
N GLY A 751 21.23 -56.07 -22.70
CA GLY A 751 19.98 -56.64 -23.18
C GLY A 751 19.04 -56.85 -21.97
N ARG A 752 17.77 -57.11 -22.28
CA ARG A 752 16.58 -57.34 -21.43
C ARG A 752 16.73 -58.04 -20.05
N ARG A 753 15.72 -57.69 -19.21
CA ARG A 753 14.90 -58.49 -18.25
C ARG A 753 15.21 -58.40 -16.74
N THR A 754 14.33 -57.68 -16.04
CA THR A 754 13.51 -58.07 -14.87
C THR A 754 13.89 -59.33 -14.06
N VAL A 755 13.81 -59.26 -12.72
CA VAL A 755 12.73 -59.89 -11.88
C VAL A 755 13.09 -59.94 -10.37
N LEU A 756 12.19 -59.36 -9.56
CA LEU A 756 11.61 -59.76 -8.25
C LEU A 756 12.40 -59.99 -6.93
N ARG A 757 11.78 -59.41 -5.86
CA ARG A 757 11.39 -59.94 -4.52
C ARG A 757 12.53 -60.34 -3.55
N ARG A 758 12.40 -60.34 -2.21
CA ARG A 758 11.33 -60.13 -1.21
C ARG A 758 11.98 -59.90 0.18
N ALA A 759 11.19 -59.38 1.12
CA ALA A 759 11.05 -59.80 2.53
C ALA A 759 12.13 -59.49 3.60
N VAL A 760 11.75 -58.54 4.46
CA VAL A 760 11.65 -58.54 5.95
C VAL A 760 12.36 -59.65 6.76
N ALA A 761 13.12 -59.21 7.79
CA ALA A 761 13.26 -59.89 9.08
C ALA A 761 13.56 -58.89 10.24
N VAL A 762 13.05 -59.21 11.44
CA VAL A 762 13.03 -58.45 12.71
C VAL A 762 14.16 -58.90 13.65
N LYS A 763 14.62 -58.05 14.60
CA LYS A 763 15.22 -58.41 15.93
C LYS A 763 15.35 -57.13 16.80
N GLU A 764 14.57 -56.99 17.89
CA GLU A 764 14.79 -57.36 19.32
C GLU A 764 15.66 -56.39 20.16
N GLU A 765 15.06 -55.85 21.23
CA GLU A 765 15.63 -54.97 22.27
C GLU A 765 16.13 -55.73 23.51
N LYS A 766 17.13 -55.18 24.22
CA LYS A 766 17.42 -55.45 25.64
C LYS A 766 17.97 -54.22 26.40
N ASP A 767 17.28 -53.93 27.52
CA ASP A 767 17.65 -53.36 28.84
C ASP A 767 18.70 -52.23 29.03
N VAL A 768 18.36 -51.25 29.90
CA VAL A 768 18.98 -51.02 31.25
C VAL A 768 18.31 -49.88 32.08
N LYS A 769 17.80 -50.29 33.25
CA LYS A 769 17.66 -49.72 34.64
C LYS A 769 17.28 -48.27 34.98
N VAL A 770 16.26 -48.20 35.85
CA VAL A 770 15.80 -47.09 36.71
C VAL A 770 16.45 -47.17 38.11
N LYS A 771 16.65 -46.03 38.78
CA LYS A 771 16.80 -45.92 40.24
C LYS A 771 15.85 -44.83 40.76
N THR A 772 15.10 -45.17 41.80
CA THR A 772 14.29 -44.32 42.68
C THR A 772 14.86 -44.43 44.10
N GLU A 773 14.81 -43.34 44.85
CA GLU A 773 14.65 -43.38 46.31
C GLU A 773 14.04 -42.05 46.77
N GLU A 774 13.24 -42.16 47.84
CA GLU A 774 12.20 -41.28 48.37
C GLU A 774 12.53 -41.04 49.86
N GLU A 775 12.09 -39.90 50.42
CA GLU A 775 11.66 -39.64 51.83
C GLU A 775 11.58 -38.10 52.01
N LEU A 776 10.40 -37.46 52.05
CA LEU A 776 9.38 -37.31 53.13
C LEU A 776 9.86 -36.57 54.39
N GLU A 777 9.26 -35.40 54.63
CA GLU A 777 8.64 -35.05 55.92
C GLU A 777 7.66 -33.87 55.78
N ASP A 778 6.54 -33.98 56.49
CA ASP A 778 5.34 -33.16 56.52
C ASP A 778 5.50 -31.81 57.24
N ILE A 779 4.55 -30.88 57.02
CA ILE A 779 3.87 -30.10 58.08
C ILE A 779 2.60 -29.43 57.51
N GLU A 780 1.54 -29.56 58.29
CA GLU A 780 0.15 -29.18 58.11
C GLU A 780 -0.15 -27.66 58.16
N ASP A 781 -1.16 -27.29 57.36
CA ASP A 781 -2.34 -26.46 57.65
C ASP A 781 -2.24 -25.01 58.20
N ILE A 782 -3.28 -24.24 57.84
CA ILE A 782 -3.90 -23.03 58.43
C ILE A 782 -4.32 -22.04 57.32
N GLY A 783 -5.62 -22.02 57.05
CA GLY A 783 -6.41 -20.83 57.44
C GLY A 783 -6.85 -19.85 56.37
N LEU A 784 -8.16 -19.89 56.12
CA LEU A 784 -9.02 -18.86 55.52
C LEU A 784 -8.78 -17.42 56.02
N GLY A 785 -9.03 -16.44 55.16
CA GLY A 785 -9.21 -15.04 55.58
C GLY A 785 -9.72 -14.12 54.47
N ARG A 786 -11.01 -13.76 54.55
CA ARG A 786 -11.64 -12.66 53.82
C ARG A 786 -11.11 -11.30 54.31
N SER A 787 -10.92 -10.36 53.40
CA SER A 787 -11.32 -8.93 53.50
C SER A 787 -11.06 -8.22 52.18
#